data_AF-A0A7K1UG14-F1
#
_entry.id   AF-A0A7K1UG14-F1
#
_cell.length_a   1.000
_cell.length_b   1.000
_cell.length_c   1.000
_cell.angle_alpha   90.00
_cell.angle_beta   90.00
_cell.angle_gamma   90.00
#
_symmetry.space_group_name_H-M   'P 1'
#
loop_
_entity.id
_entity.type
_entity.pdbx_description
1 polymer ?
#
loop_
_entity_poly.entity_id
_entity_poly.type
_entity_poly.pdbx_seq_one_letter_code
_entity_poly.pdbx_strand_id
1 'polypeptide(L)'
;MAITELRIHGVGGSPGAAALGVPAADTPTLYRGRRTRVLARRSNPSVQAYDWGRLTTDSPLQPLWVLLLPFTLINVSGWAHGHFPGGLARIQLTRALVHLGAVLLTAGYVLWAAIIGIDYLGYQALGRINDAAQLAGVLTGFLLTAAVPVVLLIIADATRRRYERVDPGHGVGTRDGTARWQPAEDLSSEQFFAHDRSLKKLLGWHSAVIALTLGGVAVLTVTNWGGANLGLGRLFLGIGLAQILVAVLLAAACWAPGGQFPGQPGALALPASAVTMAAALGNGFCAGFALLAAQLSGIRWDRWGQELALIEAFVITLLAWAAALGIWILRRRGRGNADELPSRTTPEGQPPDGVTEELREQVATARGNAEAAKSAPQLVTVFAGLFLASSLAVLLLRLDTSAAVADWIRPPEPGVLSWAAAVLLPAVALGAVWLVWHSSRKRALRRTVAAVWDVLTFWPRRYHPFAVRPFTERAVPEFQRLITERIRSDGGLIVSAHSQGSALAFAALAPMGSAMLHRCGLLTYGSPITTLYGQAFPAYFGQAGVDQLRLRLASGRGGWANHYRLTDPIGGPVIGSGDPAVDLQLPDPAEAASFPVPADDPEPLRPVWADVAGHQLYRREAAYKEAVRRFRARLG
;
A
#
# COMPACT_ATOMS: atom_id res chain seq x y z
N MET A 1 -21.68 -12.13 -33.31
CA MET A 1 -20.51 -12.55 -32.49
C MET A 1 -20.95 -12.58 -31.02
N ALA A 2 -20.49 -13.55 -30.21
CA ALA A 2 -20.87 -13.64 -28.81
C ALA A 2 -20.27 -12.48 -27.97
N ILE A 3 -20.95 -12.09 -26.88
CA ILE A 3 -20.47 -11.07 -25.94
C ILE A 3 -19.83 -11.78 -24.75
N THR A 4 -18.59 -11.42 -24.42
CA THR A 4 -17.87 -12.02 -23.30
C THR A 4 -17.99 -11.16 -22.05
N GLU A 5 -18.24 -11.80 -20.90
CA GLU A 5 -18.06 -11.22 -19.57
C GLU A 5 -16.71 -11.65 -19.01
N LEU A 6 -15.79 -10.70 -18.88
CA LEU A 6 -14.46 -10.88 -18.32
C LEU A 6 -14.43 -10.36 -16.88
N ARG A 7 -14.35 -11.28 -15.93
CA ARG A 7 -14.34 -11.02 -14.51
C ARG A 7 -12.91 -10.81 -13.99
N ILE A 8 -12.74 -9.85 -13.12
CA ILE A 8 -11.49 -9.61 -12.38
C ILE A 8 -11.82 -9.37 -10.91
N HIS A 9 -11.06 -10.01 -10.02
CA HIS A 9 -11.29 -9.93 -8.58
C HIS A 9 -10.03 -9.45 -7.84
N GLY A 10 -10.28 -8.82 -6.69
CA GLY A 10 -9.27 -8.22 -5.83
C GLY A 10 -8.94 -8.93 -4.51
N VAL A 11 -7.72 -8.68 -4.03
CA VAL A 11 -7.12 -8.94 -2.71
C VAL A 11 -6.67 -10.37 -2.36
N GLY A 12 -5.38 -10.54 -2.09
CA GLY A 12 -4.73 -11.81 -1.66
C GLY A 12 -4.28 -12.72 -2.81
N GLY A 13 -4.26 -12.18 -4.04
CA GLY A 13 -4.22 -12.94 -5.30
C GLY A 13 -5.63 -13.10 -5.90
N SER A 14 -5.72 -13.56 -7.15
CA SER A 14 -7.05 -13.86 -7.72
C SER A 14 -7.63 -15.15 -7.12
N PRO A 15 -8.96 -15.22 -6.91
CA PRO A 15 -9.63 -16.35 -6.29
C PRO A 15 -9.78 -17.55 -7.23
N GLY A 16 -9.21 -17.49 -8.45
CA GLY A 16 -9.27 -18.55 -9.45
C GLY A 16 -10.71 -18.89 -9.81
N ALA A 17 -11.07 -20.17 -9.67
CA ALA A 17 -12.41 -20.67 -10.01
C ALA A 17 -13.55 -19.97 -9.27
N ALA A 18 -13.32 -19.46 -8.05
CA ALA A 18 -14.36 -18.78 -7.30
C ALA A 18 -14.75 -17.40 -7.89
N ALA A 19 -13.93 -16.80 -8.78
CA ALA A 19 -14.35 -15.63 -9.57
C ALA A 19 -15.48 -15.99 -10.56
N LEU A 20 -15.49 -17.25 -11.02
CA LEU A 20 -16.49 -17.81 -11.91
C LEU A 20 -17.66 -18.44 -11.15
N GLY A 21 -17.65 -18.50 -9.82
CA GLY A 21 -18.75 -19.08 -9.03
C GLY A 21 -18.92 -20.59 -9.17
N VAL A 22 -17.97 -21.28 -9.81
CA VAL A 22 -18.01 -22.74 -10.06
C VAL A 22 -16.78 -23.44 -9.47
N PRO A 23 -16.83 -24.77 -9.23
CA PRO A 23 -15.68 -25.55 -8.79
C PRO A 23 -14.52 -25.53 -9.79
N ALA A 24 -13.29 -25.76 -9.31
CA ALA A 24 -12.10 -25.72 -10.15
C ALA A 24 -12.11 -26.73 -11.31
N ALA A 25 -12.76 -27.89 -11.13
CA ALA A 25 -12.91 -28.93 -12.16
C ALA A 25 -13.66 -28.44 -13.41
N ASP A 26 -14.51 -27.41 -13.27
CA ASP A 26 -15.34 -26.84 -14.33
C ASP A 26 -14.78 -25.53 -14.87
N THR A 27 -13.50 -25.25 -14.61
CA THR A 27 -12.83 -24.02 -15.03
C THR A 27 -11.62 -24.30 -15.93
N PRO A 28 -11.83 -24.66 -17.21
CA PRO A 28 -10.72 -24.80 -18.15
C PRO A 28 -9.90 -23.53 -18.24
N THR A 29 -8.58 -23.69 -18.31
CA THR A 29 -7.65 -22.58 -18.58
C THR A 29 -7.58 -22.35 -20.08
N LEU A 30 -8.05 -21.19 -20.55
CA LEU A 30 -8.02 -20.81 -21.95
C LEU A 30 -6.65 -20.25 -22.37
N TYR A 31 -6.00 -19.52 -21.46
CA TYR A 31 -4.70 -18.92 -21.69
C TYR A 31 -3.85 -18.98 -20.43
N ARG A 32 -2.55 -19.26 -20.59
CA ARG A 32 -1.55 -19.16 -19.52
C ARG A 32 -0.52 -18.09 -19.90
N GLY A 33 -0.53 -16.98 -19.17
CA GLY A 33 0.60 -16.05 -19.14
C GLY A 33 1.74 -16.62 -18.30
N ARG A 34 2.78 -15.81 -18.03
CA ARG A 34 3.91 -16.26 -17.20
C ARG A 34 3.47 -16.65 -15.79
N ARG A 35 2.65 -15.81 -15.15
CA ARG A 35 2.11 -16.01 -13.79
C ARG A 35 0.62 -15.71 -13.67
N THR A 36 -0.01 -15.35 -14.79
CA THR A 36 -1.43 -15.03 -14.90
C THR A 36 -2.11 -16.06 -15.79
N ARG A 37 -3.43 -16.18 -15.69
CA ARG A 37 -4.23 -17.16 -16.41
C ARG A 37 -5.57 -16.55 -16.79
N VAL A 38 -6.17 -17.09 -17.85
CA VAL A 38 -7.56 -16.82 -18.18
C VAL A 38 -8.33 -18.12 -18.01
N LEU A 39 -9.34 -18.08 -17.14
CA LEU A 39 -10.22 -19.20 -16.87
C LEU A 39 -11.58 -18.92 -17.53
N ALA A 40 -12.31 -19.95 -17.90
CA ALA A 40 -13.69 -19.81 -18.37
C ALA A 40 -14.59 -20.84 -17.67
N ARG A 41 -15.90 -20.57 -17.59
CA ARG A 41 -16.85 -21.60 -17.16
C ARG A 41 -17.01 -22.63 -18.28
N ARG A 42 -16.92 -23.92 -17.94
CA ARG A 42 -17.19 -25.00 -18.89
C ARG A 42 -18.62 -24.94 -19.45
N SER A 43 -19.62 -24.70 -18.59
CA SER A 43 -21.03 -24.60 -18.98
C SER A 43 -21.35 -23.33 -19.78
N ASN A 44 -20.55 -22.28 -19.64
CA ASN A 44 -20.76 -21.00 -20.34
C ASN A 44 -19.42 -20.29 -20.64
N PRO A 45 -18.75 -20.63 -21.75
CA PRO A 45 -17.42 -20.08 -22.09
C PRO A 45 -17.38 -18.56 -22.32
N SER A 46 -18.55 -17.92 -22.45
CA SER A 46 -18.67 -16.45 -22.51
C SER A 46 -18.35 -15.77 -21.18
N VAL A 47 -18.38 -16.50 -20.06
CA VAL A 47 -18.00 -15.98 -18.74
C VAL A 47 -16.58 -16.43 -18.41
N GLN A 48 -15.69 -15.46 -18.34
CA GLN A 48 -14.26 -15.65 -18.16
C GLN A 48 -13.76 -14.91 -16.94
N ALA A 49 -12.61 -15.34 -16.41
CA ALA A 49 -11.95 -14.70 -15.30
C ALA A 49 -10.48 -14.49 -15.63
N TYR A 50 -10.02 -13.25 -15.48
CA TYR A 50 -8.60 -12.93 -15.49
C TYR A 50 -8.02 -13.19 -14.10
N ASP A 51 -7.28 -14.28 -14.01
CA ASP A 51 -6.57 -14.68 -12.81
C ASP A 51 -5.14 -14.14 -12.86
N TRP A 52 -4.91 -12.99 -12.22
CA TRP A 52 -3.58 -12.41 -12.10
C TRP A 52 -2.68 -13.19 -11.13
N GLY A 53 -3.13 -14.32 -10.60
CA GLY A 53 -2.35 -15.26 -9.80
C GLY A 53 -2.01 -14.75 -8.42
N ARG A 54 -1.01 -15.37 -7.82
CA ARG A 54 -0.48 -15.05 -6.49
C ARG A 54 0.74 -14.12 -6.58
N LEU A 55 0.69 -13.11 -7.42
CA LEU A 55 1.86 -12.23 -7.66
C LEU A 55 2.37 -11.55 -6.37
N THR A 56 1.47 -11.28 -5.44
CA THR A 56 1.75 -10.71 -4.12
C THR A 56 1.87 -11.76 -3.00
N THR A 57 1.53 -13.04 -3.24
CA THR A 57 1.45 -14.09 -2.21
C THR A 57 2.27 -15.36 -2.48
N ASP A 58 2.95 -15.47 -3.63
CA ASP A 58 3.72 -16.66 -4.05
C ASP A 58 5.24 -16.46 -3.96
N SER A 59 5.71 -15.84 -2.88
CA SER A 59 7.14 -15.68 -2.63
C SER A 59 7.50 -16.37 -1.32
N PRO A 60 8.44 -17.33 -1.28
CA PRO A 60 8.92 -17.87 -0.01
C PRO A 60 9.56 -16.79 0.87
N LEU A 61 10.00 -15.68 0.26
CA LEU A 61 10.52 -14.49 0.93
C LEU A 61 9.45 -13.44 1.25
N GLN A 62 8.17 -13.69 0.98
CA GLN A 62 7.08 -12.75 1.29
C GLN A 62 7.09 -12.33 2.78
N PRO A 63 7.33 -13.24 3.75
CA PRO A 63 7.44 -12.82 5.14
C PRO A 63 8.51 -11.73 5.33
N LEU A 64 9.65 -11.82 4.65
CA LEU A 64 10.73 -10.83 4.75
C LEU A 64 10.36 -9.44 4.18
N TRP A 65 9.23 -9.30 3.48
CA TRP A 65 8.78 -8.00 2.97
C TRP A 65 8.50 -7.00 4.08
N VAL A 66 8.19 -7.44 5.30
CA VAL A 66 8.08 -6.52 6.45
C VAL A 66 9.37 -5.72 6.65
N LEU A 67 10.54 -6.31 6.38
CA LEU A 67 11.83 -5.61 6.43
C LEU A 67 11.98 -4.58 5.30
N LEU A 68 11.25 -4.77 4.19
CA LEU A 68 11.21 -3.87 3.04
C LEU A 68 10.09 -2.83 3.13
N LEU A 69 9.30 -2.84 4.21
CA LEU A 69 8.15 -1.96 4.37
C LEU A 69 8.55 -0.48 4.35
N PRO A 70 9.62 -0.01 5.04
CA PRO A 70 10.03 1.39 4.96
C PRO A 70 10.38 1.85 3.54
N PHE A 71 11.10 1.01 2.79
CA PHE A 71 11.42 1.28 1.37
C PHE A 71 10.18 1.30 0.48
N THR A 72 9.18 0.48 0.79
CA THR A 72 7.93 0.45 0.03
C THR A 72 7.06 1.66 0.36
N LEU A 73 6.97 2.05 1.63
CA LEU A 73 6.23 3.25 2.06
C LEU A 73 6.80 4.52 1.44
N ILE A 74 8.13 4.69 1.40
CA ILE A 74 8.74 5.84 0.74
C ILE A 74 8.61 5.78 -0.79
N ASN A 75 8.48 4.58 -1.38
CA ASN A 75 8.13 4.48 -2.80
C ASN A 75 6.69 4.94 -3.06
N VAL A 76 5.76 4.51 -2.22
CA VAL A 76 4.34 4.83 -2.31
C VAL A 76 4.06 6.31 -2.01
N SER A 77 4.83 6.93 -1.11
CA SER A 77 4.62 8.34 -0.72
C SER A 77 4.70 9.30 -1.90
N GLY A 78 5.58 9.03 -2.86
CA GLY A 78 5.71 9.85 -4.06
C GLY A 78 4.55 9.69 -5.06
N TRP A 79 3.68 8.70 -4.88
CA TRP A 79 2.43 8.56 -5.63
C TRP A 79 1.24 9.17 -4.88
N ALA A 80 1.38 9.44 -3.57
CA ALA A 80 0.30 9.88 -2.69
C ALA A 80 0.00 11.39 -2.76
N HIS A 81 0.46 12.09 -3.81
CA HIS A 81 0.25 13.53 -3.93
C HIS A 81 -1.12 13.87 -4.52
N GLY A 82 -1.60 15.07 -4.21
CA GLY A 82 -2.80 15.64 -4.82
C GLY A 82 -2.61 16.03 -6.29
N HIS A 83 -3.72 16.21 -7.00
CA HIS A 83 -3.74 17.01 -8.21
C HIS A 83 -3.35 18.46 -7.92
N PHE A 84 -2.38 19.01 -8.66
CA PHE A 84 -1.93 20.40 -8.55
C PHE A 84 -2.24 21.14 -9.86
N PRO A 85 -3.37 21.87 -9.97
CA PRO A 85 -3.70 22.63 -11.17
C PRO A 85 -2.58 23.61 -11.54
N GLY A 86 -2.05 23.53 -12.77
CA GLY A 86 -0.95 24.38 -13.25
C GLY A 86 0.42 24.17 -12.56
N GLY A 87 0.56 23.12 -11.73
CA GLY A 87 1.63 23.00 -10.74
C GLY A 87 2.77 22.04 -11.08
N LEU A 88 3.29 22.01 -12.31
CA LEU A 88 4.42 21.12 -12.67
C LEU A 88 5.62 21.30 -11.71
N ALA A 89 5.93 22.53 -11.32
CA ALA A 89 6.98 22.83 -10.35
C ALA A 89 6.71 22.21 -8.98
N ARG A 90 5.44 22.21 -8.53
CA ARG A 90 5.03 21.61 -7.26
C ARG A 90 5.11 20.08 -7.30
N ILE A 91 4.71 19.46 -8.42
CA ILE A 91 4.93 18.01 -8.64
C ILE A 91 6.42 17.69 -8.58
N GLN A 92 7.25 18.45 -9.31
CA GLN A 92 8.70 18.22 -9.33
C GLN A 92 9.33 18.40 -7.95
N LEU A 93 8.93 19.42 -7.19
CA LEU A 93 9.38 19.64 -5.81
C LEU A 93 8.99 18.45 -4.92
N THR A 94 7.73 18.00 -4.96
CA THR A 94 7.28 16.82 -4.20
C THR A 94 8.10 15.59 -4.58
N ARG A 95 8.33 15.35 -5.88
CA ARG A 95 9.15 14.23 -6.35
C ARG A 95 10.59 14.31 -5.83
N ALA A 96 11.21 15.49 -5.93
CA ALA A 96 12.57 15.74 -5.49
C ALA A 96 12.72 15.51 -3.98
N LEU A 97 11.78 16.01 -3.18
CA LEU A 97 11.77 15.82 -1.73
C LEU A 97 11.56 14.36 -1.34
N VAL A 98 10.69 13.61 -2.03
CA VAL A 98 10.54 12.16 -1.79
C VAL A 98 11.82 11.40 -2.16
N HIS A 99 12.47 11.73 -3.28
CA HIS A 99 13.77 11.15 -3.65
C HIS A 99 14.86 11.47 -2.62
N LEU A 100 14.90 12.70 -2.11
CA LEU A 100 15.82 13.07 -1.04
C LEU A 100 15.54 12.26 0.22
N GLY A 101 14.28 12.11 0.61
CA GLY A 101 13.87 11.22 1.70
C GLY A 101 14.30 9.77 1.48
N ALA A 102 14.18 9.25 0.25
CA ALA A 102 14.59 7.90 -0.12
C ALA A 102 16.11 7.69 0.00
N VAL A 103 16.90 8.68 -0.42
CA VAL A 103 18.35 8.70 -0.26
C VAL A 103 18.75 8.74 1.22
N LEU A 104 18.12 9.62 2.00
CA LEU A 104 18.35 9.73 3.45
C LEU A 104 17.95 8.45 4.18
N LEU A 105 16.87 7.78 3.77
CA LEU A 105 16.47 6.49 4.33
C LEU A 105 17.53 5.42 4.04
N THR A 106 18.04 5.34 2.81
CA THR A 106 19.12 4.40 2.46
C THR A 106 20.37 4.65 3.29
N ALA A 107 20.81 5.91 3.39
CA ALA A 107 21.97 6.27 4.19
C ALA A 107 21.76 5.96 5.68
N GLY A 108 20.57 6.24 6.23
CA GLY A 108 20.21 5.88 7.60
C GLY A 108 20.26 4.37 7.86
N TYR A 109 19.80 3.54 6.93
CA TYR A 109 19.89 2.08 7.04
C TYR A 109 21.34 1.57 7.03
N VAL A 110 22.19 2.13 6.16
CA VAL A 110 23.62 1.79 6.13
C VAL A 110 24.29 2.21 7.43
N LEU A 111 23.97 3.40 7.96
CA LEU A 111 24.49 3.85 9.25
C LEU A 111 24.02 2.98 10.41
N TRP A 112 22.76 2.55 10.46
CA TRP A 112 22.31 1.61 11.48
C TRP A 112 23.10 0.29 11.44
N ALA A 113 23.30 -0.25 10.24
CA ALA A 113 24.12 -1.46 10.08
C ALA A 113 25.59 -1.21 10.49
N ALA A 114 26.13 -0.01 10.28
CA ALA A 114 27.46 0.38 10.74
C ALA A 114 27.53 0.54 12.26
N ILE A 115 26.56 1.21 12.88
CA ILE A 115 26.44 1.39 14.33
C ILE A 115 26.39 0.02 15.02
N ILE A 116 25.56 -0.90 14.52
CA ILE A 116 25.43 -2.24 15.10
C ILE A 116 26.69 -3.06 14.86
N GLY A 117 27.12 -3.18 13.60
CA GLY A 117 28.20 -4.10 13.21
C GLY A 117 29.60 -3.59 13.53
N ILE A 118 29.88 -2.33 13.20
CA ILE A 118 31.22 -1.73 13.30
C ILE A 118 31.43 -1.13 14.69
N ASP A 119 30.51 -0.29 15.18
CA ASP A 119 30.71 0.41 16.46
C ASP A 119 30.41 -0.51 17.65
N TYR A 120 29.19 -1.02 17.77
CA TYR A 120 28.78 -1.77 18.96
C TYR A 120 29.47 -3.14 19.02
N LEU A 121 29.29 -3.99 18.00
CA LEU A 121 29.83 -5.35 18.02
C LEU A 121 31.34 -5.37 17.76
N GLY A 122 31.80 -4.69 16.71
CA GLY A 122 33.21 -4.66 16.31
C GLY A 122 34.11 -3.88 17.26
N TYR A 123 33.87 -2.59 17.41
CA TYR A 123 34.77 -1.67 18.12
C TYR A 123 34.62 -1.76 19.64
N GLN A 124 33.39 -1.73 20.17
CA GLN A 124 33.15 -1.67 21.61
C GLN A 124 33.12 -3.05 22.26
N ALA A 125 32.41 -4.03 21.70
CA ALA A 125 32.24 -5.33 22.33
C ALA A 125 33.51 -6.18 22.23
N LEU A 126 34.07 -6.36 21.02
CA LEU A 126 35.31 -7.11 20.81
C LEU A 126 36.56 -6.35 21.26
N GLY A 127 36.52 -5.01 21.28
CA GLY A 127 37.62 -4.20 21.81
C GLY A 127 37.90 -4.38 23.30
N ARG A 128 36.98 -4.99 24.07
CA ARG A 128 37.25 -5.39 25.46
C ARG A 128 38.18 -6.61 25.59
N ILE A 129 38.39 -7.36 24.51
CA ILE A 129 39.24 -8.55 24.51
C ILE A 129 40.71 -8.14 24.38
N ASN A 130 41.06 -7.47 23.28
CA ASN A 130 42.36 -6.87 23.00
C ASN A 130 42.30 -6.06 21.68
N ASP A 131 43.37 -5.31 21.37
CA ASP A 131 43.47 -4.46 20.19
C ASP A 131 43.36 -5.23 18.86
N ALA A 132 43.91 -6.45 18.80
CA ALA A 132 43.84 -7.30 17.61
C ALA A 132 42.40 -7.74 17.32
N ALA A 133 41.65 -8.13 18.35
CA ALA A 133 40.24 -8.47 18.26
C ALA A 133 39.38 -7.25 17.91
N GLN A 134 39.74 -6.05 18.41
CA GLN A 134 39.07 -4.80 18.02
C GLN A 134 39.22 -4.52 16.53
N LEU A 135 40.45 -4.59 16.00
CA LEU A 135 40.72 -4.36 14.59
C LEU A 135 40.00 -5.40 13.71
N ALA A 136 40.12 -6.69 14.05
CA ALA A 136 39.44 -7.76 13.33
C ALA A 136 37.91 -7.60 13.37
N GLY A 137 37.38 -7.18 14.52
CA GLY A 137 35.96 -6.88 14.73
C GLY A 137 35.46 -5.75 13.85
N VAL A 138 36.19 -4.64 13.79
CA VAL A 138 35.86 -3.49 12.92
C VAL A 138 35.90 -3.87 11.44
N LEU A 139 36.96 -4.57 10.99
CA LEU A 139 37.07 -5.03 9.61
C LEU A 139 35.93 -5.99 9.22
N THR A 140 35.59 -6.92 10.11
CA THR A 140 34.44 -7.82 9.92
C THR A 140 33.12 -7.05 9.91
N GLY A 141 33.00 -6.05 10.78
CA GLY A 141 31.88 -5.11 10.81
C GLY A 141 31.66 -4.45 9.46
N PHE A 142 32.70 -3.90 8.83
CA PHE A 142 32.60 -3.30 7.49
C PHE A 142 32.11 -4.30 6.44
N LEU A 143 32.63 -5.52 6.45
CA LEU A 143 32.19 -6.57 5.54
C LEU A 143 30.71 -6.89 5.71
N LEU A 144 30.24 -7.05 6.95
CA LEU A 144 28.84 -7.35 7.26
C LEU A 144 27.91 -6.17 6.93
N THR A 145 28.31 -4.94 7.26
CA THR A 145 27.57 -3.72 6.95
C THR A 145 27.44 -3.52 5.44
N ALA A 146 28.47 -3.84 4.65
CA ALA A 146 28.41 -3.75 3.20
C ALA A 146 27.60 -4.90 2.56
N ALA A 147 27.60 -6.09 3.16
CA ALA A 147 26.92 -7.27 2.60
C ALA A 147 25.41 -7.06 2.45
N VAL A 148 24.73 -6.50 3.46
CA VAL A 148 23.27 -6.29 3.44
C VAL A 148 22.81 -5.43 2.26
N PRO A 149 23.29 -4.18 2.06
CA PRO A 149 22.89 -3.35 0.94
C PRO A 149 23.31 -3.94 -0.42
N VAL A 150 24.45 -4.65 -0.50
CA VAL A 150 24.86 -5.36 -1.73
C VAL A 150 23.86 -6.46 -2.09
N VAL A 151 23.43 -7.27 -1.12
CA VAL A 151 22.39 -8.29 -1.34
C VAL A 151 21.08 -7.65 -1.79
N LEU A 152 20.67 -6.53 -1.17
CA LEU A 152 19.48 -5.79 -1.59
C LEU A 152 19.59 -5.26 -3.03
N LEU A 153 20.75 -4.73 -3.43
CA LEU A 153 21.02 -4.30 -4.82
C LEU A 153 20.92 -5.47 -5.80
N ILE A 154 21.50 -6.62 -5.46
CA ILE A 154 21.43 -7.84 -6.29
C ILE A 154 19.98 -8.30 -6.44
N ILE A 155 19.22 -8.37 -5.34
CA ILE A 155 17.81 -8.75 -5.37
C ILE A 155 17.00 -7.75 -6.19
N ALA A 156 17.26 -6.45 -6.03
CA ALA A 156 16.54 -5.40 -6.75
C ALA A 156 16.82 -5.44 -8.27
N ASP A 157 18.08 -5.63 -8.70
CA ASP A 157 18.40 -5.79 -10.13
C ASP A 157 17.87 -7.12 -10.70
N ALA A 158 17.97 -8.21 -9.94
CA ALA A 158 17.42 -9.50 -10.35
C ALA A 158 15.90 -9.46 -10.54
N THR A 159 15.18 -8.83 -9.60
CA THR A 159 13.72 -8.64 -9.71
C THR A 159 13.36 -7.74 -10.87
N ARG A 160 14.10 -6.65 -11.09
CA ARG A 160 13.92 -5.77 -12.26
C ARG A 160 14.02 -6.56 -13.57
N ARG A 161 15.13 -7.31 -13.77
CA ARG A 161 15.40 -8.05 -15.01
C ARG A 161 14.39 -9.17 -15.28
N ARG A 162 13.93 -9.86 -14.24
CA ARG A 162 13.06 -11.05 -14.36
C ARG A 162 11.58 -10.71 -14.38
N TYR A 163 11.17 -9.61 -13.74
CA TYR A 163 9.76 -9.31 -13.48
C TYR A 163 9.28 -8.01 -14.13
N GLU A 164 10.04 -6.93 -13.99
CA GLU A 164 9.60 -5.56 -14.34
C GLU A 164 10.10 -5.10 -15.71
N ARG A 165 11.04 -5.84 -16.30
CA ARG A 165 11.46 -5.61 -17.68
C ARG A 165 10.22 -5.74 -18.59
N VAL A 166 9.99 -4.68 -19.36
CA VAL A 166 8.87 -4.61 -20.31
C VAL A 166 9.01 -5.72 -21.34
N ASP A 167 7.99 -6.56 -21.46
CA ASP A 167 7.89 -7.56 -22.54
C ASP A 167 7.24 -6.87 -23.76
N PRO A 168 7.88 -6.87 -24.94
CA PRO A 168 7.28 -6.38 -26.17
C PRO A 168 5.94 -7.07 -26.46
N GLY A 169 4.94 -6.32 -26.94
CA GLY A 169 3.62 -6.85 -27.33
C GLY A 169 2.59 -7.00 -26.20
N HIS A 170 2.90 -6.58 -24.97
CA HIS A 170 1.94 -6.51 -23.86
C HIS A 170 1.59 -5.06 -23.52
N GLY A 171 0.30 -4.76 -23.34
CA GLY A 171 -0.21 -3.42 -23.03
C GLY A 171 -0.74 -2.65 -24.23
N VAL A 172 -1.18 -1.41 -23.98
CA VAL A 172 -1.56 -0.44 -25.02
C VAL A 172 -0.32 0.33 -25.49
N GLY A 173 -0.24 0.65 -26.78
CA GLY A 173 0.81 1.49 -27.34
C GLY A 173 2.17 0.80 -27.53
N THR A 174 3.17 1.59 -27.94
CA THR A 174 4.56 1.11 -28.12
C THR A 174 5.32 1.19 -26.82
N ARG A 175 5.47 0.07 -26.11
CA ARG A 175 6.17 0.01 -24.81
C ARG A 175 7.55 -0.61 -24.97
N ASP A 176 8.58 0.24 -25.01
CA ASP A 176 9.97 -0.19 -25.15
C ASP A 176 10.77 -0.13 -23.82
N GLY A 177 10.18 0.47 -22.77
CA GLY A 177 10.82 0.62 -21.46
C GLY A 177 11.90 1.72 -21.40
N THR A 178 12.13 2.45 -22.49
CA THR A 178 13.20 3.45 -22.62
C THR A 178 12.73 4.88 -22.37
N ALA A 179 11.41 5.09 -22.37
CA ALA A 179 10.76 6.36 -22.09
C ALA A 179 11.27 7.00 -20.79
N ARG A 180 11.35 8.34 -20.80
CA ARG A 180 11.64 9.11 -19.58
C ARG A 180 10.33 9.32 -18.83
N TRP A 181 10.36 9.06 -17.53
CA TRP A 181 9.21 9.29 -16.66
C TRP A 181 8.88 10.78 -16.56
N GLN A 182 7.67 11.15 -16.98
CA GLN A 182 7.27 12.56 -17.06
C GLN A 182 6.51 13.01 -15.81
N PRO A 183 6.60 14.29 -15.40
CA PRO A 183 5.81 14.85 -14.30
C PRO A 183 4.30 14.78 -14.50
N ALA A 184 3.84 14.95 -15.74
CA ALA A 184 2.41 14.95 -16.10
C ALA A 184 1.82 13.55 -16.31
N GLU A 185 2.63 12.50 -16.15
CA GLU A 185 2.21 11.14 -16.44
C GLU A 185 1.22 10.60 -15.40
N ASP A 186 0.13 10.00 -15.87
CA ASP A 186 -0.96 9.45 -15.08
C ASP A 186 -1.38 8.05 -15.58
N LEU A 187 -2.46 7.49 -15.01
CA LEU A 187 -2.94 6.16 -15.41
C LEU A 187 -3.49 6.10 -16.85
N SER A 188 -3.78 7.25 -17.49
CA SER A 188 -4.19 7.30 -18.89
C SER A 188 -3.01 7.26 -19.86
N SER A 189 -1.78 7.36 -19.34
CA SER A 189 -0.56 7.37 -20.14
C SER A 189 -0.13 5.95 -20.53
N GLU A 190 0.15 5.72 -21.81
CA GLU A 190 0.54 4.39 -22.33
C GLU A 190 1.82 3.83 -21.69
N GLN A 191 2.75 4.72 -21.32
CA GLN A 191 4.06 4.37 -20.77
C GLN A 191 4.08 4.19 -19.26
N PHE A 192 2.97 4.39 -18.54
CA PHE A 192 2.96 4.50 -17.08
C PHE A 192 3.69 3.33 -16.38
N PHE A 193 3.41 2.11 -16.85
CA PHE A 193 4.01 0.86 -16.36
C PHE A 193 5.26 0.41 -17.15
N ALA A 194 5.93 1.30 -17.88
CA ALA A 194 7.02 0.99 -18.81
C ALA A 194 8.26 1.89 -18.65
N HIS A 195 8.85 1.96 -17.44
CA HIS A 195 10.10 2.73 -17.22
C HIS A 195 11.23 1.92 -16.56
N ASP A 196 11.66 0.84 -17.21
CA ASP A 196 12.81 0.05 -16.76
C ASP A 196 14.09 0.91 -16.61
N ARG A 197 14.29 1.88 -17.52
CA ARG A 197 15.44 2.81 -17.47
C ARG A 197 15.48 3.63 -16.19
N SER A 198 14.34 4.08 -15.68
CA SER A 198 14.26 4.90 -14.46
C SER A 198 14.72 4.10 -13.24
N LEU A 199 14.27 2.85 -13.12
CA LEU A 199 14.68 1.99 -12.01
C LEU A 199 16.18 1.63 -12.07
N LYS A 200 16.73 1.39 -13.28
CA LYS A 200 18.18 1.18 -13.44
C LYS A 200 19.00 2.38 -12.96
N LYS A 201 18.57 3.61 -13.30
CA LYS A 201 19.24 4.83 -12.81
C LYS A 201 19.14 4.95 -11.30
N LEU A 202 17.97 4.66 -10.75
CA LEU A 202 17.72 4.71 -9.31
C LEU A 202 18.63 3.73 -8.54
N LEU A 203 18.82 2.51 -9.05
CA LEU A 203 19.81 1.57 -8.51
C LEU A 203 21.23 2.16 -8.49
N GLY A 204 21.64 2.84 -9.55
CA GLY A 204 22.93 3.52 -9.62
C GLY A 204 23.09 4.62 -8.56
N TRP A 205 22.08 5.48 -8.41
CA TRP A 205 22.09 6.54 -7.39
C TRP A 205 22.18 5.98 -5.97
N HIS A 206 21.36 4.98 -5.63
CA HIS A 206 21.40 4.38 -4.30
C HIS A 206 22.71 3.60 -4.06
N SER A 207 23.31 3.00 -5.08
CA SER A 207 24.64 2.39 -4.97
C SER A 207 25.72 3.43 -4.61
N ALA A 208 25.68 4.60 -5.25
CA ALA A 208 26.58 5.70 -4.93
C ALA A 208 26.37 6.22 -3.50
N VAL A 209 25.11 6.37 -3.06
CA VAL A 209 24.78 6.75 -1.67
C VAL A 209 25.34 5.74 -0.67
N ILE A 210 25.17 4.44 -0.92
CA ILE A 210 25.73 3.38 -0.05
C ILE A 210 27.25 3.53 0.05
N ALA A 211 27.94 3.70 -1.07
CA ALA A 211 29.40 3.84 -1.10
C ALA A 211 29.87 5.13 -0.38
N LEU A 212 29.19 6.26 -0.59
CA LEU A 212 29.48 7.52 0.09
C LEU A 212 29.26 7.42 1.60
N THR A 213 28.17 6.79 2.04
CA THR A 213 27.91 6.59 3.47
C THR A 213 28.97 5.68 4.10
N LEU A 214 29.34 4.57 3.45
CA LEU A 214 30.42 3.69 3.93
C LEU A 214 31.78 4.42 3.99
N GLY A 215 32.07 5.27 3.00
CA GLY A 215 33.25 6.13 3.01
C GLY A 215 33.26 7.11 4.19
N GLY A 216 32.12 7.74 4.48
CA GLY A 216 31.96 8.60 5.66
C GLY A 216 32.14 7.84 6.98
N VAL A 217 31.60 6.62 7.08
CA VAL A 217 31.81 5.72 8.23
C VAL A 217 33.29 5.36 8.38
N ALA A 218 34.00 5.07 7.29
CA ALA A 218 35.43 4.75 7.31
C ALA A 218 36.26 5.94 7.80
N VAL A 219 35.97 7.15 7.32
CA VAL A 219 36.64 8.38 7.79
C VAL A 219 36.41 8.55 9.29
N LEU A 220 35.15 8.49 9.76
CA LEU A 220 34.85 8.63 11.19
C LEU A 220 35.50 7.56 12.04
N THR A 221 35.57 6.33 11.55
CA THR A 221 36.20 5.21 12.25
C THR A 221 37.70 5.48 12.48
N VAL A 222 38.40 6.00 11.46
CA VAL A 222 39.82 6.34 11.56
C VAL A 222 40.04 7.56 12.45
N THR A 223 39.23 8.60 12.31
CA THR A 223 39.42 9.86 13.04
C THR A 223 39.05 9.79 14.51
N ASN A 224 38.11 8.93 14.89
CA ASN A 224 37.64 8.78 16.28
C ASN A 224 38.17 7.49 16.94
N TRP A 225 39.16 6.84 16.33
CA TRP A 225 39.81 5.67 16.93
C TRP A 225 40.42 6.02 18.28
N GLY A 226 40.20 5.17 19.29
CA GLY A 226 40.58 5.44 20.68
C GLY A 226 39.53 6.19 21.49
N GLY A 227 38.46 6.68 20.86
CA GLY A 227 37.30 7.26 21.55
C GLY A 227 36.43 6.23 22.26
N ALA A 228 35.49 6.69 23.09
CA ALA A 228 34.52 5.82 23.77
C ALA A 228 33.59 5.06 22.80
N ASN A 229 33.33 5.66 21.63
CA ASN A 229 32.67 5.09 20.46
C ASN A 229 33.24 5.75 19.19
N LEU A 230 32.81 5.29 18.02
CA LEU A 230 33.32 5.79 16.73
C LEU A 230 32.65 7.09 16.25
N GLY A 231 31.75 7.69 17.05
CA GLY A 231 31.06 8.94 16.72
C GLY A 231 30.07 8.84 15.56
N LEU A 232 29.67 7.63 15.15
CA LEU A 232 28.74 7.42 14.03
C LEU A 232 27.36 8.04 14.29
N GLY A 233 26.98 8.18 15.57
CA GLY A 233 25.75 8.86 16.00
C GLY A 233 25.63 10.31 15.53
N ARG A 234 26.74 11.04 15.38
CA ARG A 234 26.76 12.43 14.89
C ARG A 234 26.26 12.52 13.45
N LEU A 235 26.80 11.64 12.61
CA LEU A 235 26.40 11.54 11.21
C LEU A 235 24.94 11.07 11.09
N PHE A 236 24.53 10.11 11.93
CA PHE A 236 23.16 9.63 11.95
C PHE A 236 22.17 10.72 12.36
N LEU A 237 22.49 11.52 13.38
CA LEU A 237 21.67 12.64 13.81
C LEU A 237 21.49 13.67 12.69
N GLY A 238 22.55 14.00 11.95
CA GLY A 238 22.46 14.88 10.78
C GLY A 238 21.49 14.36 9.72
N ILE A 239 21.52 13.05 9.45
CA ILE A 239 20.54 12.40 8.57
C ILE A 239 19.12 12.49 9.15
N GLY A 240 18.95 12.23 10.45
CA GLY A 240 17.65 12.34 11.13
C GLY A 240 17.05 13.74 11.05
N LEU A 241 17.85 14.79 11.28
CA LEU A 241 17.43 16.18 11.13
C LEU A 241 17.04 16.51 9.68
N ALA A 242 17.80 16.03 8.70
CA ALA A 242 17.46 16.17 7.29
C ALA A 242 16.15 15.44 6.93
N GLN A 243 15.89 14.26 7.51
CA GLN A 243 14.64 13.51 7.34
C GLN A 243 13.44 14.31 7.89
N ILE A 244 13.57 14.91 9.09
CA ILE A 244 12.55 15.77 9.69
C ILE A 244 12.29 16.98 8.78
N LEU A 245 13.33 17.65 8.30
CA LEU A 245 13.20 18.80 7.40
C LEU A 245 12.48 18.42 6.10
N VAL A 246 12.84 17.29 5.48
CA VAL A 246 12.15 16.78 4.27
C VAL A 246 10.67 16.51 4.56
N ALA A 247 10.34 15.92 5.69
CA ALA A 247 8.95 15.67 6.08
C ALA A 247 8.15 16.98 6.25
N VAL A 248 8.74 18.00 6.89
CA VAL A 248 8.11 19.32 7.06
C VAL A 248 7.93 20.03 5.71
N LEU A 249 8.96 20.04 4.86
CA LEU A 249 8.88 20.63 3.52
C LEU A 249 7.86 19.91 2.64
N LEU A 250 7.77 18.59 2.72
CA LEU A 250 6.72 17.81 2.04
C LEU A 250 5.33 18.15 2.59
N ALA A 251 5.20 18.35 3.90
CA ALA A 251 3.94 18.71 4.52
C ALA A 251 3.45 20.07 4.00
N ALA A 252 4.34 21.05 3.94
CA ALA A 252 4.05 22.36 3.35
C ALA A 252 3.75 22.26 1.84
N ALA A 253 4.58 21.54 1.08
CA ALA A 253 4.43 21.38 -0.36
C ALA A 253 3.17 20.57 -0.73
N CYS A 254 2.70 19.66 0.11
CA CYS A 254 1.52 18.83 -0.18
C CYS A 254 0.30 19.21 0.66
N TRP A 255 0.35 20.36 1.34
CA TRP A 255 -0.79 20.83 2.12
C TRP A 255 -2.02 21.04 1.23
N ALA A 256 -3.08 20.30 1.55
CA ALA A 256 -4.33 20.27 0.78
C ALA A 256 -5.53 20.02 1.72
N PRO A 257 -6.01 21.05 2.43
CA PRO A 257 -7.04 20.90 3.47
C PRO A 257 -8.46 20.60 2.93
N GLY A 258 -8.72 20.86 1.66
CA GLY A 258 -10.07 20.78 1.07
C GLY A 258 -10.58 19.38 0.71
N GLY A 259 -9.78 18.32 0.87
CA GLY A 259 -10.11 17.00 0.30
C GLY A 259 -10.25 17.04 -1.23
N GLN A 260 -10.45 15.88 -1.87
CA GLN A 260 -10.67 15.80 -3.32
C GLN A 260 -12.03 15.21 -3.71
N PHE A 261 -12.77 14.69 -2.72
CA PHE A 261 -14.11 14.17 -2.89
C PHE A 261 -15.05 14.87 -1.90
N PRO A 262 -16.24 15.31 -2.34
CA PRO A 262 -17.24 15.91 -1.45
C PRO A 262 -17.55 15.00 -0.26
N GLY A 263 -17.55 15.54 0.96
CA GLY A 263 -17.92 14.81 2.18
C GLY A 263 -16.88 13.82 2.71
N GLN A 264 -15.72 13.66 2.05
CA GLN A 264 -14.62 12.84 2.58
C GLN A 264 -13.51 13.73 3.14
N PRO A 265 -13.16 13.59 4.43
CA PRO A 265 -12.07 14.37 5.01
C PRO A 265 -10.74 13.90 4.43
N GLY A 266 -10.15 14.71 3.55
CA GLY A 266 -8.87 14.37 2.90
C GLY A 266 -7.75 14.24 3.91
N ALA A 267 -6.92 13.21 3.76
CA ALA A 267 -5.73 13.07 4.58
C ALA A 267 -4.72 14.19 4.22
N LEU A 268 -4.42 15.04 5.21
CA LEU A 268 -3.53 16.18 5.05
C LEU A 268 -2.11 15.70 4.74
N ALA A 269 -1.56 16.15 3.61
CA ALA A 269 -0.18 15.92 3.21
C ALA A 269 0.30 14.45 3.35
N LEU A 270 -0.48 13.49 2.81
CA LEU A 270 -0.14 12.07 2.79
C LEU A 270 1.31 11.72 2.37
N PRO A 271 1.92 12.39 1.37
CA PRO A 271 3.32 12.13 1.04
C PRO A 271 4.25 12.33 2.23
N ALA A 272 4.06 13.40 3.00
CA ALA A 272 4.82 13.65 4.23
C ALA A 272 4.54 12.58 5.28
N SER A 273 3.26 12.22 5.49
CA SER A 273 2.90 11.20 6.48
C SER A 273 3.54 9.84 6.17
N ALA A 274 3.56 9.44 4.90
CA ALA A 274 4.18 8.19 4.46
C ALA A 274 5.72 8.22 4.54
N VAL A 275 6.37 9.35 4.22
CA VAL A 275 7.82 9.53 4.43
C VAL A 275 8.18 9.47 5.91
N THR A 276 7.45 10.19 6.76
CA THR A 276 7.63 10.17 8.21
C THR A 276 7.45 8.77 8.77
N MET A 277 6.41 8.04 8.34
CA MET A 277 6.16 6.67 8.75
C MET A 277 7.30 5.73 8.29
N ALA A 278 7.80 5.88 7.07
CA ALA A 278 8.93 5.12 6.57
C ALA A 278 10.19 5.34 7.44
N ALA A 279 10.52 6.60 7.72
CA ALA A 279 11.65 6.96 8.57
C ALA A 279 11.47 6.45 10.01
N ALA A 280 10.30 6.67 10.62
CA ALA A 280 10.00 6.22 11.98
C ALA A 280 10.07 4.70 12.11
N LEU A 281 9.41 3.94 11.22
CA LEU A 281 9.44 2.48 11.27
C LEU A 281 10.84 1.93 11.03
N GLY A 282 11.58 2.49 10.07
CA GLY A 282 12.97 2.09 9.80
C GLY A 282 13.87 2.36 11.00
N ASN A 283 13.85 3.58 11.52
CA ASN A 283 14.68 4.00 12.65
C ASN A 283 14.31 3.27 13.95
N GLY A 284 13.01 3.11 14.25
CA GLY A 284 12.55 2.44 15.46
C GLY A 284 12.89 0.94 15.45
N PHE A 285 12.72 0.28 14.31
CA PHE A 285 13.11 -1.13 14.14
C PHE A 285 14.62 -1.31 14.31
N CYS A 286 15.44 -0.49 13.64
CA CYS A 286 16.89 -0.58 13.73
C CYS A 286 17.42 -0.18 15.13
N ALA A 287 16.87 0.86 15.75
CA ALA A 287 17.19 1.25 17.12
C ALA A 287 16.89 0.11 18.11
N GLY A 288 15.78 -0.61 17.92
CA GLY A 288 15.46 -1.80 18.72
C GLY A 288 16.54 -2.88 18.64
N PHE A 289 17.07 -3.16 17.45
CA PHE A 289 18.21 -4.09 17.29
C PHE A 289 19.53 -3.54 17.85
N ALA A 290 19.78 -2.24 17.70
CA ALA A 290 20.97 -1.61 18.28
C ALA A 290 20.96 -1.70 19.82
N LEU A 291 19.81 -1.40 20.44
CA LEU A 291 19.60 -1.55 21.88
C LEU A 291 19.76 -3.00 22.33
N LEU A 292 19.17 -3.95 21.60
CA LEU A 292 19.33 -5.39 21.89
C LEU A 292 20.80 -5.82 21.80
N ALA A 293 21.52 -5.40 20.75
CA ALA A 293 22.93 -5.71 20.57
C ALA A 293 23.79 -5.10 21.68
N ALA A 294 23.51 -3.85 22.07
CA ALA A 294 24.17 -3.19 23.19
C ALA A 294 23.96 -3.94 24.51
N GLN A 295 22.71 -4.31 24.82
CA GLN A 295 22.34 -5.03 26.04
C GLN A 295 22.98 -6.42 26.09
N LEU A 296 22.86 -7.22 25.04
CA LEU A 296 23.43 -8.57 24.98
C LEU A 296 24.97 -8.56 25.03
N SER A 297 25.58 -7.50 24.50
CA SER A 297 27.03 -7.33 24.55
C SER A 297 27.50 -6.71 25.87
N GLY A 298 26.62 -6.25 26.75
CA GLY A 298 27.01 -5.55 27.98
C GLY A 298 27.70 -4.21 27.72
N ILE A 299 27.30 -3.50 26.66
CA ILE A 299 27.74 -2.12 26.40
C ILE A 299 27.04 -1.22 27.41
N ARG A 300 27.83 -0.43 28.14
CA ARG A 300 27.33 0.50 29.14
C ARG A 300 26.59 1.67 28.49
N TRP A 301 25.59 2.19 29.19
CA TRP A 301 24.74 3.29 28.75
C TRP A 301 25.51 4.56 28.36
N ASP A 302 26.56 4.90 29.11
CA ASP A 302 27.42 6.07 28.86
C ASP A 302 28.24 5.97 27.56
N ARG A 303 28.27 4.80 26.91
CA ARG A 303 28.91 4.61 25.60
C ARG A 303 27.93 4.66 24.43
N TRP A 304 26.63 4.75 24.70
CA TRP A 304 25.63 4.96 23.65
C TRP A 304 25.80 6.34 23.01
N GLY A 305 25.65 6.41 21.69
CA GLY A 305 25.83 7.65 20.96
C GLY A 305 24.53 8.42 20.72
N GLN A 306 24.66 9.51 19.95
CA GLN A 306 23.55 10.39 19.59
C GLN A 306 22.53 9.74 18.65
N GLU A 307 22.83 8.59 18.06
CA GLU A 307 21.87 7.81 17.28
C GLU A 307 20.61 7.43 18.07
N LEU A 308 20.72 7.37 19.40
CA LEU A 308 19.63 7.11 20.31
C LEU A 308 19.00 8.38 20.91
N ALA A 309 19.36 9.59 20.43
CA ALA A 309 18.84 10.84 20.97
C ALA A 309 17.30 10.96 20.88
N LEU A 310 16.67 10.25 19.94
CA LEU A 310 15.22 10.26 19.71
C LEU A 310 14.48 9.05 20.30
N ILE A 311 15.11 8.17 21.07
CA ILE A 311 14.45 6.94 21.56
C ILE A 311 13.19 7.23 22.38
N GLU A 312 13.17 8.30 23.15
CA GLU A 312 12.03 8.72 23.97
C GLU A 312 10.86 9.20 23.11
N ALA A 313 11.15 9.82 21.96
CA ALA A 313 10.14 10.29 21.03
C ALA A 313 9.27 9.12 20.53
N PHE A 314 9.86 7.95 20.32
CA PHE A 314 9.11 6.74 19.95
C PHE A 314 8.11 6.31 21.02
N VAL A 315 8.53 6.29 22.30
CA VAL A 315 7.64 5.91 23.41
C VAL A 315 6.50 6.91 23.54
N ILE A 316 6.82 8.21 23.51
CA ILE A 316 5.82 9.29 23.56
C ILE A 316 4.82 9.16 22.40
N THR A 317 5.30 8.94 21.18
CA THR A 317 4.44 8.77 20.01
C THR A 317 3.55 7.55 20.11
N LEU A 318 4.07 6.39 20.54
CA LEU A 318 3.29 5.17 20.65
C LEU A 318 2.17 5.32 21.70
N LEU A 319 2.47 5.93 22.85
CA LEU A 319 1.47 6.19 23.89
C LEU A 319 0.41 7.19 23.43
N ALA A 320 0.84 8.31 22.84
CA ALA A 320 -0.08 9.34 22.32
C ALA A 320 -0.96 8.78 21.18
N TRP A 321 -0.39 7.95 20.31
CA TRP A 321 -1.13 7.33 19.21
C TRP A 321 -2.10 6.27 19.72
N ALA A 322 -1.73 5.45 20.71
CA ALA A 322 -2.64 4.50 21.35
C ALA A 322 -3.83 5.21 22.01
N ALA A 323 -3.58 6.33 22.69
CA ALA A 323 -4.64 7.17 23.26
C ALA A 323 -5.55 7.78 22.17
N ALA A 324 -4.97 8.33 21.11
CA ALA A 324 -5.71 8.88 19.97
C ALA A 324 -6.57 7.81 19.28
N LEU A 325 -6.02 6.60 19.09
CA LEU A 325 -6.74 5.45 18.55
C LEU A 325 -7.89 5.03 19.47
N GLY A 326 -7.66 4.96 20.79
CA GLY A 326 -8.70 4.65 21.78
C GLY A 326 -9.86 5.65 21.73
N ILE A 327 -9.54 6.95 21.72
CA ILE A 327 -10.54 8.03 21.57
C ILE A 327 -11.28 7.90 20.23
N TRP A 328 -10.57 7.62 19.14
CA TRP A 328 -11.18 7.44 17.82
C TRP A 328 -12.15 6.25 17.79
N ILE A 329 -11.77 5.10 18.37
CA ILE A 329 -12.64 3.92 18.49
C ILE A 329 -13.88 4.27 19.32
N LEU A 330 -13.69 4.88 20.49
CA LEU A 330 -14.79 5.23 21.39
C LEU A 330 -15.78 6.22 20.75
N ARG A 331 -15.27 7.23 20.04
CA ARG A 331 -16.11 8.22 19.33
C ARG A 331 -16.90 7.63 18.16
N ARG A 332 -16.53 6.45 17.65
CA ARG A 332 -17.21 5.82 16.50
C ARG A 332 -18.09 4.63 16.86
N ARG A 333 -17.97 4.08 18.07
CA ARG A 333 -18.89 3.06 18.57
C ARG A 333 -20.32 3.60 18.58
N GLY A 334 -21.26 2.79 18.07
CA GLY A 334 -22.69 3.09 18.10
C GLY A 334 -23.17 4.20 17.15
N ARG A 335 -22.35 4.65 16.19
CA ARG A 335 -22.77 5.68 15.21
C ARG A 335 -23.56 5.13 14.02
N GLY A 336 -23.44 3.84 13.74
CA GLY A 336 -24.20 3.23 12.66
C GLY A 336 -25.67 3.12 13.06
N ASN A 337 -26.56 3.45 12.12
CA ASN A 337 -28.00 3.30 12.29
C ASN A 337 -28.58 2.42 11.17
N ALA A 338 -29.63 1.67 11.48
CA ALA A 338 -30.44 0.89 10.57
C ALA A 338 -31.95 0.96 10.92
N ASP A 339 -32.38 2.02 11.60
CA ASP A 339 -33.77 2.27 12.02
C ASP A 339 -34.74 2.35 10.83
N GLU A 340 -34.23 2.66 9.63
CA GLU A 340 -35.07 2.70 8.43
C GLU A 340 -35.48 1.31 7.93
N LEU A 341 -34.87 0.23 8.46
CA LEU A 341 -35.20 -1.14 8.05
C LEU A 341 -36.50 -1.63 8.73
N PRO A 342 -37.45 -2.18 7.95
CA PRO A 342 -38.74 -2.63 8.48
C PRO A 342 -38.54 -3.79 9.47
N SER A 343 -39.25 -3.74 10.61
CA SER A 343 -39.29 -4.87 11.54
C SER A 343 -40.00 -6.07 10.92
N ARG A 344 -39.46 -7.26 11.15
CA ARG A 344 -40.13 -8.52 10.76
C ARG A 344 -41.45 -8.69 11.51
N THR A 345 -42.55 -8.85 10.79
CA THR A 345 -43.86 -9.16 11.38
C THR A 345 -44.31 -10.60 11.12
N THR A 346 -43.71 -11.24 10.12
CA THR A 346 -43.98 -12.63 9.76
C THR A 346 -43.36 -13.64 10.74
N PRO A 347 -44.09 -14.71 11.12
CA PRO A 347 -43.56 -15.80 11.95
C PRO A 347 -42.35 -16.51 11.34
N GLU A 348 -41.61 -17.25 12.18
CA GLU A 348 -40.56 -18.17 11.71
C GLU A 348 -41.14 -19.25 10.78
N GLY A 349 -40.48 -19.50 9.65
CA GLY A 349 -40.92 -20.46 8.62
C GLY A 349 -41.75 -19.85 7.47
N GLN A 350 -42.21 -18.60 7.59
CA GLN A 350 -42.81 -17.86 6.47
C GLN A 350 -41.76 -16.95 5.78
N PRO A 351 -41.98 -16.54 4.51
CA PRO A 351 -41.11 -15.60 3.82
C PRO A 351 -40.99 -14.29 4.62
N PRO A 352 -39.77 -13.83 4.93
CA PRO A 352 -39.59 -12.65 5.75
C PRO A 352 -40.07 -11.40 5.02
N ASP A 353 -40.70 -10.49 5.76
CA ASP A 353 -41.20 -9.19 5.32
C ASP A 353 -40.37 -8.02 5.86
N GLY A 354 -39.40 -8.31 6.74
CA GLY A 354 -38.48 -7.34 7.33
C GLY A 354 -37.36 -8.02 8.12
N VAL A 355 -36.60 -7.24 8.88
CA VAL A 355 -35.44 -7.69 9.66
C VAL A 355 -35.80 -7.96 11.13
N THR A 356 -35.11 -8.92 11.74
CA THR A 356 -35.14 -9.09 13.20
C THR A 356 -34.34 -7.99 13.88
N GLU A 357 -34.56 -7.78 15.19
CA GLU A 357 -33.79 -6.80 15.97
C GLU A 357 -32.29 -7.11 15.93
N GLU A 358 -31.93 -8.39 16.09
CA GLU A 358 -30.54 -8.84 16.00
C GLU A 358 -29.90 -8.50 14.64
N LEU A 359 -30.62 -8.74 13.54
CA LEU A 359 -30.12 -8.41 12.21
C LEU A 359 -30.00 -6.90 12.01
N ARG A 360 -30.92 -6.10 12.57
CA ARG A 360 -30.83 -4.64 12.56
C ARG A 360 -29.57 -4.15 13.27
N GLU A 361 -29.28 -4.68 14.46
CA GLU A 361 -28.06 -4.35 15.21
C GLU A 361 -26.78 -4.75 14.44
N GLN A 362 -26.79 -5.90 13.76
CA GLN A 362 -25.68 -6.34 12.90
C GLN A 362 -25.45 -5.38 11.74
N VAL A 363 -26.52 -4.90 11.08
CA VAL A 363 -26.43 -3.93 9.98
C VAL A 363 -25.90 -2.59 10.49
N ALA A 364 -26.44 -2.08 11.61
CA ALA A 364 -25.99 -0.85 12.24
C ALA A 364 -24.49 -0.92 12.58
N THR A 365 -24.06 -2.03 13.19
CA THR A 365 -22.65 -2.29 13.50
C THR A 365 -21.78 -2.34 12.24
N ALA A 366 -22.24 -3.04 11.19
CA ALA A 366 -21.53 -3.13 9.92
C ALA A 366 -21.35 -1.77 9.24
N ARG A 367 -22.39 -0.93 9.22
CA ARG A 367 -22.33 0.46 8.69
C ARG A 367 -21.35 1.31 9.49
N GLY A 368 -21.43 1.28 10.82
CA GLY A 368 -20.52 2.03 11.69
C GLY A 368 -19.05 1.63 11.49
N ASN A 369 -18.78 0.32 11.36
CA ASN A 369 -17.45 -0.20 11.06
C ASN A 369 -16.98 0.20 9.65
N ALA A 370 -17.88 0.22 8.66
CA ALA A 370 -17.56 0.62 7.29
C ALA A 370 -17.19 2.10 7.18
N GLU A 371 -17.94 2.98 7.84
CA GLU A 371 -17.60 4.40 7.94
C GLU A 371 -16.29 4.65 8.69
N ALA A 372 -16.03 3.89 9.76
CA ALA A 372 -14.78 3.94 10.48
C ALA A 372 -13.60 3.53 9.58
N ALA A 373 -13.71 2.41 8.86
CA ALA A 373 -12.67 1.92 7.95
C ALA A 373 -12.32 2.96 6.87
N LYS A 374 -13.31 3.65 6.30
CA LYS A 374 -13.12 4.70 5.27
C LYS A 374 -12.39 5.96 5.78
N SER A 375 -12.26 6.13 7.10
CA SER A 375 -11.50 7.23 7.71
C SER A 375 -10.15 6.81 8.31
N ALA A 376 -9.84 5.50 8.29
CA ALA A 376 -8.59 4.96 8.82
C ALA A 376 -7.31 5.60 8.24
N PRO A 377 -7.25 6.06 6.96
CA PRO A 377 -6.06 6.75 6.45
C PRO A 377 -5.63 7.97 7.28
N GLN A 378 -6.56 8.64 7.96
CA GLN A 378 -6.24 9.78 8.85
C GLN A 378 -5.35 9.39 10.02
N LEU A 379 -5.42 8.15 10.50
CA LEU A 379 -4.61 7.66 11.61
C LEU A 379 -3.12 7.66 11.28
N VAL A 380 -2.77 7.51 9.99
CA VAL A 380 -1.39 7.60 9.50
C VAL A 380 -0.88 9.04 9.62
N THR A 381 -1.70 10.02 9.25
CA THR A 381 -1.38 11.45 9.38
C THR A 381 -1.25 11.87 10.84
N VAL A 382 -2.16 11.41 11.71
CA VAL A 382 -2.08 11.65 13.16
C VAL A 382 -0.80 11.04 13.74
N PHE A 383 -0.45 9.80 13.39
CA PHE A 383 0.81 9.20 13.82
C PHE A 383 2.01 10.04 13.39
N ALA A 384 2.08 10.42 12.12
CA ALA A 384 3.19 11.20 11.59
C ALA A 384 3.32 12.57 12.27
N GLY A 385 2.20 13.26 12.52
CA GLY A 385 2.18 14.52 13.26
C GLY A 385 2.67 14.36 14.70
N LEU A 386 2.18 13.33 15.41
CA LEU A 386 2.63 13.01 16.77
C LEU A 386 4.12 12.66 16.83
N PHE A 387 4.65 11.95 15.82
CA PHE A 387 6.06 11.62 15.73
C PHE A 387 6.94 12.84 15.48
N LEU A 388 6.55 13.73 14.57
CA LEU A 388 7.30 14.96 14.33
C LEU A 388 7.28 15.88 15.55
N ALA A 389 6.13 16.00 16.22
CA ALA A 389 5.99 16.81 17.43
C ALA A 389 6.81 16.26 18.60
N SER A 390 6.75 14.95 18.87
CA SER A 390 7.55 14.31 19.92
C SER A 390 9.04 14.40 19.63
N SER A 391 9.45 14.19 18.37
CA SER A 391 10.85 14.29 17.96
C SER A 391 11.38 15.71 18.14
N LEU A 392 10.63 16.73 17.74
CA LEU A 392 11.00 18.13 17.95
C LEU A 392 11.11 18.47 19.43
N ALA A 393 10.15 18.06 20.26
CA ALA A 393 10.18 18.29 21.70
C ALA A 393 11.42 17.65 22.34
N VAL A 394 11.71 16.39 22.02
CA VAL A 394 12.90 15.68 22.53
C VAL A 394 14.19 16.35 22.07
N LEU A 395 14.28 16.81 20.82
CA LEU A 395 15.45 17.53 20.32
C LEU A 395 15.68 18.85 21.07
N LEU A 396 14.62 19.63 21.28
CA LEU A 396 14.71 20.91 21.99
C LEU A 396 15.15 20.72 23.44
N LEU A 397 14.65 19.68 24.11
CA LEU A 397 15.06 19.34 25.48
C LEU A 397 16.51 18.87 25.58
N ARG A 398 17.11 18.42 24.47
CA ARG A 398 18.48 17.90 24.41
C ARG A 398 19.48 18.89 23.82
N LEU A 399 19.02 20.06 23.40
CA LEU A 399 19.84 21.08 22.78
C LEU A 399 20.72 21.76 23.83
N ASP A 400 22.02 21.63 23.66
CA ASP A 400 23.04 22.31 24.45
C ASP A 400 23.98 23.09 23.54
N THR A 401 23.70 24.38 23.39
CA THR A 401 24.49 25.28 22.55
C THR A 401 25.84 25.66 23.17
N SER A 402 26.13 25.25 24.41
CA SER A 402 27.42 25.50 25.05
C SER A 402 28.49 24.50 24.61
N ALA A 403 28.09 23.34 24.07
CA ALA A 403 28.98 22.34 23.52
C ALA A 403 29.46 22.69 22.09
N ALA A 404 30.44 21.93 21.59
CA ALA A 404 30.81 21.99 20.18
C ALA A 404 29.61 21.65 19.29
N VAL A 405 29.54 22.22 18.08
CA VAL A 405 28.39 22.05 17.16
C VAL A 405 28.07 20.58 16.89
N ALA A 406 29.09 19.71 16.82
CA ALA A 406 28.92 18.27 16.63
C ALA A 406 28.24 17.57 17.83
N ASP A 407 28.24 18.19 19.00
CA ASP A 407 27.75 17.65 20.27
C ASP A 407 26.57 18.46 20.84
N TRP A 408 25.99 19.36 20.05
CA TRP A 408 24.82 20.17 20.45
C TRP A 408 23.61 19.36 20.90
N ILE A 409 23.45 18.13 20.41
CA ILE A 409 22.38 17.24 20.87
C ILE A 409 23.01 16.17 21.75
N ARG A 410 22.61 16.15 23.02
CA ARG A 410 23.13 15.19 24.00
C ARG A 410 22.52 13.79 23.82
N PRO A 411 23.30 12.71 24.02
CA PRO A 411 22.79 11.33 24.03
C PRO A 411 21.77 11.10 25.16
N PRO A 412 20.95 10.03 25.09
CA PRO A 412 19.97 9.72 26.13
C PRO A 412 20.60 9.55 27.51
N GLU A 413 20.07 10.25 28.50
CA GLU A 413 20.38 10.01 29.91
C GLU A 413 19.46 8.92 30.49
N PRO A 414 19.90 8.18 31.52
CA PRO A 414 19.06 7.20 32.18
C PRO A 414 17.82 7.87 32.81
N GLY A 415 16.66 7.60 32.24
CA GLY A 415 15.37 8.10 32.72
C GLY A 415 14.25 7.10 32.44
N VAL A 416 13.07 7.31 33.04
CA VAL A 416 11.94 6.38 32.92
C VAL A 416 11.55 6.14 31.45
N LEU A 417 11.49 7.20 30.64
CA LEU A 417 11.15 7.09 29.21
C LEU A 417 12.24 6.37 28.41
N SER A 418 13.51 6.67 28.67
CA SER A 418 14.61 5.99 28.01
C SER A 418 14.70 4.50 28.39
N TRP A 419 14.44 4.15 29.66
CA TRP A 419 14.32 2.75 30.10
C TRP A 419 13.15 2.03 29.43
N ALA A 420 11.98 2.69 29.36
CA ALA A 420 10.84 2.16 28.65
C ALA A 420 11.19 1.92 27.16
N ALA A 421 11.89 2.86 26.51
CA ALA A 421 12.34 2.70 25.13
C ALA A 421 13.32 1.53 24.97
N ALA A 422 14.26 1.37 25.90
CA ALA A 422 15.26 0.31 25.92
C ALA A 422 14.66 -1.10 26.04
N VAL A 423 13.43 -1.23 26.54
CA VAL A 423 12.69 -2.50 26.59
C VAL A 423 11.72 -2.63 25.42
N LEU A 424 10.96 -1.56 25.14
CA LEU A 424 9.85 -1.58 24.21
C LEU A 424 10.32 -1.65 22.74
N LEU A 425 11.40 -0.95 22.37
CA LEU A 425 11.90 -0.97 20.99
C LEU A 425 12.46 -2.35 20.59
N PRO A 426 13.31 -3.03 21.39
CA PRO A 426 13.67 -4.42 21.13
C PRO A 426 12.45 -5.35 21.03
N ALA A 427 11.47 -5.20 21.92
CA ALA A 427 10.24 -6.01 21.90
C ALA A 427 9.44 -5.81 20.61
N VAL A 428 9.32 -4.57 20.12
CA VAL A 428 8.68 -4.26 18.83
C VAL A 428 9.45 -4.88 17.66
N ALA A 429 10.78 -4.78 17.66
CA ALA A 429 11.62 -5.38 16.61
C ALA A 429 11.48 -6.91 16.56
N LEU A 430 11.53 -7.57 17.72
CA LEU A 430 11.30 -9.01 17.85
C LEU A 430 9.85 -9.40 17.50
N GLY A 431 8.88 -8.58 17.89
CA GLY A 431 7.47 -8.75 17.55
C GLY A 431 7.23 -8.67 16.04
N ALA A 432 7.94 -7.81 15.32
CA ALA A 432 7.90 -7.76 13.85
C ALA A 432 8.47 -9.05 13.24
N VAL A 433 9.59 -9.57 13.73
CA VAL A 433 10.16 -10.87 13.30
C VAL A 433 9.20 -12.03 13.60
N TRP A 434 8.56 -12.01 14.76
CA TRP A 434 7.55 -12.98 15.14
C TRP A 434 6.31 -12.90 14.21
N LEU A 435 5.84 -11.70 13.89
CA LEU A 435 4.72 -11.48 12.98
C LEU A 435 5.02 -12.05 11.58
N VAL A 436 6.23 -11.80 11.08
CA VAL A 436 6.78 -12.38 9.85
C VAL A 436 6.68 -13.89 9.89
N TRP A 437 7.24 -14.52 10.92
CA TRP A 437 7.23 -15.97 11.08
C TRP A 437 5.81 -16.54 11.20
N HIS A 438 4.93 -15.90 12.00
CA HIS A 438 3.57 -16.38 12.24
C HIS A 438 2.65 -16.23 11.03
N SER A 439 2.81 -15.14 10.27
CA SER A 439 2.06 -14.90 9.03
C SER A 439 2.35 -15.97 7.97
N SER A 440 3.55 -16.58 8.00
CA SER A 440 3.90 -17.70 7.12
C SER A 440 3.12 -18.97 7.44
N ARG A 441 2.71 -19.16 8.71
CA ARG A 441 2.00 -20.36 9.19
C ARG A 441 0.47 -20.23 9.14
N LYS A 442 -0.09 -19.05 9.39
CA LYS A 442 -1.55 -18.84 9.47
C LYS A 442 -2.15 -18.24 8.19
N ARG A 443 -3.04 -18.98 7.54
CA ARG A 443 -3.71 -18.56 6.29
C ARG A 443 -4.55 -17.28 6.43
N ALA A 444 -5.24 -17.10 7.56
CA ALA A 444 -6.07 -15.91 7.80
C ALA A 444 -5.23 -14.63 7.88
N LEU A 445 -4.19 -14.64 8.73
CA LEU A 445 -3.26 -13.52 8.88
C LEU A 445 -2.55 -13.19 7.55
N ARG A 446 -2.17 -14.20 6.78
CA ARG A 446 -1.57 -14.00 5.44
C ARG A 446 -2.51 -13.25 4.49
N ARG A 447 -3.82 -13.48 4.53
CA ARG A 447 -4.79 -12.75 3.68
C ARG A 447 -4.85 -11.27 4.05
N THR A 448 -4.90 -10.96 5.35
CA THR A 448 -4.91 -9.57 5.84
C THR A 448 -3.63 -8.83 5.46
N VAL A 449 -2.47 -9.46 5.68
CA VAL A 449 -1.16 -8.90 5.30
C VAL A 449 -1.07 -8.71 3.79
N ALA A 450 -1.56 -9.67 2.99
CA ALA A 450 -1.57 -9.56 1.54
C ALA A 450 -2.42 -8.38 1.04
N ALA A 451 -3.54 -8.06 1.70
CA ALA A 451 -4.37 -6.92 1.33
C ALA A 451 -3.63 -5.58 1.43
N VAL A 452 -2.87 -5.39 2.50
CA VAL A 452 -2.04 -4.19 2.68
C VAL A 452 -0.96 -4.15 1.59
N TRP A 453 -0.32 -5.28 1.31
CA TRP A 453 0.68 -5.37 0.25
C TRP A 453 0.11 -5.13 -1.14
N ASP A 454 -1.12 -5.54 -1.43
CA ASP A 454 -1.74 -5.28 -2.74
C ASP A 454 -1.91 -3.77 -2.99
N VAL A 455 -2.18 -2.98 -1.95
CA VAL A 455 -2.24 -1.51 -2.07
C VAL A 455 -0.84 -0.91 -2.20
N LEU A 456 0.09 -1.32 -1.35
CA LEU A 456 1.46 -0.77 -1.34
C LEU A 456 2.26 -1.15 -2.59
N THR A 457 2.02 -2.33 -3.17
CA THR A 457 2.69 -2.84 -4.37
C THR A 457 1.88 -2.60 -5.64
N PHE A 458 0.84 -1.76 -5.57
CA PHE A 458 0.17 -1.25 -6.76
C PHE A 458 1.09 -0.33 -7.58
N TRP A 459 2.06 0.32 -6.94
CA TRP A 459 2.79 1.44 -7.53
C TRP A 459 4.16 1.05 -8.08
N PRO A 460 4.50 1.42 -9.32
CA PRO A 460 5.82 1.22 -9.89
C PRO A 460 6.97 1.68 -8.98
N ARG A 461 8.10 0.97 -9.02
CA ARG A 461 9.33 1.40 -8.30
C ARG A 461 9.94 2.59 -9.04
N ARG A 462 9.67 3.78 -8.53
CA ARG A 462 10.20 5.04 -9.08
C ARG A 462 10.95 5.87 -8.08
N TYR A 463 10.68 5.73 -6.77
CA TYR A 463 11.34 6.53 -5.74
C TYR A 463 12.32 5.73 -4.89
N HIS A 464 12.13 4.41 -4.72
CA HIS A 464 13.09 3.58 -3.99
C HIS A 464 13.32 2.20 -4.66
N PRO A 465 14.58 1.78 -4.90
CA PRO A 465 14.86 0.53 -5.63
C PRO A 465 14.60 -0.72 -4.77
N PHE A 466 14.76 -0.63 -3.45
CA PHE A 466 14.52 -1.74 -2.51
C PHE A 466 13.04 -1.91 -2.11
N ALA A 467 12.13 -1.10 -2.67
CA ALA A 467 10.71 -1.34 -2.49
C ALA A 467 10.32 -2.72 -3.02
N VAL A 468 9.29 -3.32 -2.42
CA VAL A 468 8.75 -4.59 -2.90
C VAL A 468 8.27 -4.42 -4.35
N ARG A 469 8.56 -5.43 -5.18
CA ARG A 469 8.19 -5.44 -6.60
C ARG A 469 6.68 -5.19 -6.79
N PRO A 470 6.27 -4.37 -7.77
CA PRO A 470 4.87 -4.01 -7.96
C PRO A 470 4.17 -5.00 -8.88
N PHE A 471 3.08 -5.62 -8.44
CA PHE A 471 2.42 -6.65 -9.25
C PHE A 471 1.72 -6.08 -10.49
N THR A 472 1.37 -4.79 -10.46
CA THR A 472 0.64 -4.08 -11.52
C THR A 472 1.45 -3.87 -12.79
N GLU A 473 2.77 -3.73 -12.69
CA GLU A 473 3.66 -3.67 -13.87
C GLU A 473 3.59 -4.95 -14.72
N ARG A 474 3.02 -6.03 -14.16
CA ARG A 474 2.66 -7.25 -14.90
C ARG A 474 1.17 -7.39 -15.14
N ALA A 475 0.36 -7.24 -14.09
CA ALA A 475 -1.06 -7.56 -14.14
C ALA A 475 -1.85 -6.64 -15.07
N VAL A 476 -1.53 -5.34 -15.08
CA VAL A 476 -2.26 -4.35 -15.90
C VAL A 476 -1.95 -4.50 -17.39
N PRO A 477 -0.68 -4.58 -17.84
CA PRO A 477 -0.37 -4.74 -19.26
C PRO A 477 -0.89 -6.05 -19.88
N GLU A 478 -0.84 -7.15 -19.12
CA GLU A 478 -1.41 -8.42 -19.56
C GLU A 478 -2.94 -8.37 -19.64
N PHE A 479 -3.59 -7.65 -18.72
CA PHE A 479 -5.02 -7.43 -18.77
C PHE A 479 -5.43 -6.53 -19.94
N GLN A 480 -4.66 -5.48 -20.23
CA GLN A 480 -4.84 -4.63 -21.41
C GLN A 480 -4.77 -5.44 -22.71
N ARG A 481 -3.78 -6.35 -22.84
CA ARG A 481 -3.66 -7.25 -24.00
C ARG A 481 -4.91 -8.12 -24.13
N LEU A 482 -5.34 -8.74 -23.03
CA LEU A 482 -6.52 -9.61 -23.01
C LEU A 482 -7.80 -8.86 -23.43
N ILE A 483 -8.02 -7.65 -22.89
CA ILE A 483 -9.15 -6.80 -23.28
C ILE A 483 -9.09 -6.48 -24.77
N THR A 484 -7.91 -6.11 -25.29
CA THR A 484 -7.72 -5.78 -26.70
C THR A 484 -8.02 -6.96 -27.61
N GLU A 485 -7.54 -8.15 -27.27
CA GLU A 485 -7.82 -9.38 -28.01
C GLU A 485 -9.31 -9.69 -28.02
N ARG A 486 -9.97 -9.57 -26.87
CA ARG A 486 -11.40 -9.86 -26.73
C ARG A 486 -12.28 -8.89 -27.49
N ILE A 487 -11.97 -7.61 -27.44
CA ILE A 487 -12.69 -6.58 -28.22
C ILE A 487 -12.54 -6.82 -29.73
N ARG A 488 -11.42 -7.39 -30.19
CA ARG A 488 -11.21 -7.72 -31.60
C ARG A 488 -11.91 -9.01 -32.02
N SER A 489 -11.91 -10.04 -31.18
CA SER A 489 -12.47 -11.36 -31.52
C SER A 489 -13.99 -11.47 -31.31
N ASP A 490 -14.54 -10.72 -30.37
CA ASP A 490 -15.91 -10.92 -29.87
C ASP A 490 -16.86 -9.80 -30.33
N GLY A 491 -18.16 -9.96 -30.06
CA GLY A 491 -19.21 -8.98 -30.38
C GLY A 491 -19.16 -7.73 -29.49
N GLY A 492 -18.68 -7.91 -28.26
CA GLY A 492 -18.44 -6.88 -27.26
C GLY A 492 -17.87 -7.50 -26.00
N LEU A 493 -17.41 -6.66 -25.08
CA LEU A 493 -16.79 -7.08 -23.82
C LEU A 493 -17.46 -6.42 -22.62
N ILE A 494 -17.74 -7.19 -21.59
CA ILE A 494 -18.15 -6.70 -20.26
C ILE A 494 -17.00 -6.96 -19.31
N VAL A 495 -16.47 -5.92 -18.67
CA VAL A 495 -15.44 -6.04 -17.63
C VAL A 495 -16.14 -5.96 -16.27
N SER A 496 -16.26 -7.10 -15.59
CA SER A 496 -16.87 -7.18 -14.25
C SER A 496 -15.78 -7.21 -13.19
N ALA A 497 -15.64 -6.13 -12.44
CA ALA A 497 -14.51 -5.88 -11.55
C ALA A 497 -14.94 -5.75 -10.08
N HIS A 498 -14.39 -6.62 -9.22
CA HIS A 498 -14.65 -6.61 -7.77
C HIS A 498 -13.47 -6.06 -6.98
N SER A 499 -13.72 -5.20 -5.99
CA SER A 499 -12.72 -4.79 -5.00
C SER A 499 -11.46 -4.21 -5.69
N GLN A 500 -10.25 -4.65 -5.31
CA GLN A 500 -8.98 -4.29 -5.97
C GLN A 500 -9.00 -4.54 -7.50
N GLY A 501 -9.83 -5.47 -8.00
CA GLY A 501 -10.05 -5.67 -9.43
C GLY A 501 -10.60 -4.41 -10.13
N SER A 502 -11.38 -3.58 -9.45
CA SER A 502 -11.91 -2.31 -9.98
C SER A 502 -10.79 -1.30 -10.23
N ALA A 503 -9.81 -1.20 -9.33
CA ALA A 503 -8.63 -0.35 -9.53
C ALA A 503 -7.75 -0.83 -10.69
N LEU A 504 -7.59 -2.15 -10.84
CA LEU A 504 -6.88 -2.75 -11.99
C LEU A 504 -7.63 -2.52 -13.31
N ALA A 505 -8.95 -2.65 -13.31
CA ALA A 505 -9.79 -2.38 -14.48
C ALA A 505 -9.72 -0.91 -14.89
N PHE A 506 -9.79 0.01 -13.92
CA PHE A 506 -9.60 1.44 -14.17
C PHE A 506 -8.23 1.72 -14.81
N ALA A 507 -7.15 1.24 -14.21
CA ALA A 507 -5.79 1.42 -14.72
C ALA A 507 -5.56 0.76 -16.10
N ALA A 508 -6.26 -0.33 -16.40
CA ALA A 508 -6.17 -0.99 -17.71
C ALA A 508 -6.95 -0.23 -18.80
N LEU A 509 -8.15 0.26 -18.49
CA LEU A 509 -9.05 0.89 -19.45
C LEU A 509 -8.75 2.37 -19.70
N ALA A 510 -8.22 3.11 -18.71
CA ALA A 510 -7.89 4.53 -18.82
C ALA A 510 -7.05 4.90 -20.07
N PRO A 511 -5.98 4.18 -20.43
CA PRO A 511 -5.17 4.50 -21.61
C PRO A 511 -5.76 3.98 -22.94
N MET A 512 -6.83 3.17 -22.93
CA MET A 512 -7.38 2.60 -24.17
C MET A 512 -8.12 3.64 -24.99
N GLY A 513 -7.98 3.66 -26.31
CA GLY A 513 -8.67 4.59 -27.21
C GLY A 513 -10.20 4.42 -27.27
N SER A 514 -10.92 5.47 -27.69
CA SER A 514 -12.40 5.49 -27.70
C SER A 514 -13.01 4.39 -28.57
N ALA A 515 -12.37 4.00 -29.67
CA ALA A 515 -12.84 2.91 -30.52
C ALA A 515 -12.88 1.56 -29.79
N MET A 516 -11.93 1.30 -28.90
CA MET A 516 -11.92 0.09 -28.07
C MET A 516 -13.01 0.19 -26.98
N LEU A 517 -13.06 1.32 -26.28
CA LEU A 517 -14.03 1.56 -25.21
C LEU A 517 -15.49 1.54 -25.71
N HIS A 518 -15.72 1.87 -26.98
CA HIS A 518 -17.06 1.86 -27.59
C HIS A 518 -17.75 0.48 -27.51
N ARG A 519 -16.97 -0.61 -27.51
CA ARG A 519 -17.48 -1.99 -27.43
C ARG A 519 -17.29 -2.62 -26.03
N CYS A 520 -17.04 -1.79 -25.02
CA CYS A 520 -16.75 -2.21 -23.65
C CYS A 520 -17.82 -1.69 -22.68
N GLY A 521 -18.38 -2.56 -21.85
CA GLY A 521 -19.14 -2.20 -20.66
C GLY A 521 -18.31 -2.45 -19.40
N LEU A 522 -18.32 -1.53 -18.45
CA LEU A 522 -17.61 -1.67 -17.17
C LEU A 522 -18.63 -1.85 -16.04
N LEU A 523 -18.54 -2.94 -15.30
CA LEU A 523 -19.32 -3.19 -14.09
C LEU A 523 -18.37 -3.29 -12.90
N THR A 524 -18.31 -2.26 -12.06
CA THR A 524 -17.53 -2.28 -10.82
C THR A 524 -18.43 -2.60 -9.62
N TYR A 525 -17.91 -3.28 -8.61
CA TYR A 525 -18.67 -3.53 -7.39
C TYR A 525 -17.73 -3.72 -6.20
N GLY A 526 -18.17 -3.29 -5.02
CA GLY A 526 -17.28 -3.19 -3.85
C GLY A 526 -16.03 -2.34 -4.15
N SER A 527 -16.18 -1.28 -4.95
CA SER A 527 -15.04 -0.59 -5.57
C SER A 527 -14.26 0.30 -4.58
N PRO A 528 -12.93 0.11 -4.40
CA PRO A 528 -12.08 0.96 -3.58
C PRO A 528 -11.55 2.21 -4.31
N ILE A 529 -12.00 2.46 -5.56
CA ILE A 529 -11.48 3.53 -6.42
C ILE A 529 -11.51 4.87 -5.69
N THR A 530 -12.63 5.23 -5.07
CA THR A 530 -12.77 6.52 -4.37
C THR A 530 -12.41 6.42 -2.90
N THR A 531 -12.90 5.38 -2.22
CA THR A 531 -12.83 5.19 -0.76
C THR A 531 -11.44 4.87 -0.23
N LEU A 532 -10.53 4.37 -1.07
CA LEU A 532 -9.15 4.06 -0.68
C LEU A 532 -8.15 4.69 -1.64
N TYR A 533 -8.25 4.37 -2.93
CA TYR A 533 -7.30 4.84 -3.93
C TYR A 533 -7.41 6.35 -4.19
N GLY A 534 -8.63 6.89 -4.26
CA GLY A 534 -8.88 8.30 -4.48
C GLY A 534 -8.48 9.15 -3.28
N GLN A 535 -8.63 8.63 -2.06
CA GLN A 535 -8.12 9.27 -0.85
C GLN A 535 -6.59 9.25 -0.78
N ALA A 536 -5.98 8.09 -1.06
CA ALA A 536 -4.55 7.89 -0.88
C ALA A 536 -3.69 8.38 -2.04
N PHE A 537 -4.21 8.31 -3.28
CA PHE A 537 -3.52 8.60 -4.54
C PHE A 537 -4.35 9.50 -5.47
N PRO A 538 -4.75 10.69 -4.98
CA PRO A 538 -5.69 11.57 -5.67
C PRO A 538 -5.28 11.97 -7.09
N ALA A 539 -3.99 12.16 -7.36
CA ALA A 539 -3.55 12.52 -8.71
C ALA A 539 -3.81 11.44 -9.78
N TYR A 540 -4.04 10.19 -9.37
CA TYR A 540 -4.19 9.03 -10.26
C TYR A 540 -5.61 8.45 -10.24
N PHE A 541 -6.26 8.48 -9.08
CA PHE A 541 -7.62 7.97 -8.89
C PHE A 541 -8.63 9.07 -8.51
N GLY A 542 -8.27 10.34 -8.72
CA GLY A 542 -9.15 11.48 -8.46
C GLY A 542 -10.30 11.59 -9.45
N GLN A 543 -11.30 12.39 -9.07
CA GLN A 543 -12.57 12.52 -9.79
C GLN A 543 -12.40 12.89 -11.28
N ALA A 544 -11.41 13.72 -11.63
CA ALA A 544 -11.17 14.12 -13.03
C ALA A 544 -10.86 12.93 -13.95
N GLY A 545 -9.97 12.02 -13.54
CA GLY A 545 -9.62 10.84 -14.32
C GLY A 545 -10.77 9.82 -14.37
N VAL A 546 -11.50 9.70 -13.27
CA VAL A 546 -12.70 8.86 -13.19
C VAL A 546 -13.80 9.36 -14.13
N ASP A 547 -14.08 10.66 -14.14
CA ASP A 547 -15.07 11.28 -15.02
C ASP A 547 -14.66 11.19 -16.50
N GLN A 548 -13.38 11.34 -16.80
CA GLN A 548 -12.88 11.18 -18.16
C GLN A 548 -13.15 9.77 -18.70
N LEU A 549 -12.88 8.73 -17.90
CA LEU A 549 -13.18 7.36 -18.30
C LEU A 549 -14.70 7.15 -18.41
N ARG A 550 -15.49 7.69 -17.46
CA ARG A 550 -16.96 7.62 -17.49
C ARG A 550 -17.53 8.17 -18.79
N LEU A 551 -17.14 9.39 -19.18
CA LEU A 551 -17.63 10.04 -20.40
C LEU A 551 -17.28 9.23 -21.65
N ARG A 552 -16.07 8.66 -21.71
CA ARG A 552 -15.61 7.85 -22.84
C ARG A 552 -16.36 6.52 -22.94
N LEU A 553 -16.60 5.85 -21.82
CA LEU A 553 -17.43 4.63 -21.78
C LEU A 553 -18.90 4.92 -22.09
N ALA A 554 -19.44 6.06 -21.62
CA ALA A 554 -20.81 6.49 -21.87
C ALA A 554 -21.07 6.86 -23.34
N SER A 555 -20.05 7.36 -24.05
CA SER A 555 -20.11 7.55 -25.51
C SER A 555 -20.13 6.24 -26.31
N GLY A 556 -19.83 5.12 -25.64
CA GLY A 556 -19.87 3.77 -26.19
C GLY A 556 -21.22 3.08 -26.03
N ARG A 557 -21.29 1.83 -26.49
CA ARG A 557 -22.48 0.98 -26.33
C ARG A 557 -22.62 0.42 -24.91
N GLY A 558 -21.52 0.18 -24.21
CA GLY A 558 -21.54 -0.43 -22.88
C GLY A 558 -21.94 0.55 -21.78
N GLY A 559 -21.11 1.56 -21.54
CA GLY A 559 -21.22 2.45 -20.37
C GLY A 559 -20.54 1.89 -19.12
N TRP A 560 -20.78 2.53 -17.97
CA TRP A 560 -20.25 2.13 -16.66
C TRP A 560 -21.37 2.05 -15.63
N ALA A 561 -21.46 0.94 -14.89
CA ALA A 561 -22.26 0.79 -13.68
C ALA A 561 -21.37 0.38 -12.48
N ASN A 562 -21.66 0.90 -11.29
CA ASN A 562 -20.98 0.59 -10.05
C ASN A 562 -21.99 0.21 -8.96
N HIS A 563 -21.78 -0.92 -8.28
CA HIS A 563 -22.64 -1.34 -7.17
C HIS A 563 -21.89 -1.30 -5.84
N TYR A 564 -22.50 -0.69 -4.82
CA TYR A 564 -21.89 -0.58 -3.48
C TYR A 564 -22.93 -0.72 -2.36
N ARG A 565 -22.48 -0.95 -1.12
CA ARG A 565 -23.31 -1.00 0.08
C ARG A 565 -22.77 -0.06 1.15
N LEU A 566 -23.64 0.39 2.05
CA LEU A 566 -23.21 1.16 3.22
C LEU A 566 -22.48 0.29 4.26
N THR A 567 -22.79 -1.00 4.31
CA THR A 567 -22.14 -2.02 5.15
C THR A 567 -20.77 -2.45 4.62
N ASP A 568 -20.36 -2.00 3.43
CA ASP A 568 -19.08 -2.35 2.82
C ASP A 568 -17.94 -1.43 3.33
N PRO A 569 -16.94 -1.95 4.08
CA PRO A 569 -15.84 -1.15 4.60
C PRO A 569 -14.81 -0.71 3.55
N ILE A 570 -14.86 -1.30 2.36
CA ILE A 570 -13.91 -1.05 1.28
C ILE A 570 -14.63 -0.34 0.14
N GLY A 571 -15.78 -0.86 -0.30
CA GLY A 571 -16.55 -0.35 -1.43
C GLY A 571 -17.28 0.96 -1.15
N GLY A 572 -17.45 1.76 -2.20
CA GLY A 572 -18.27 2.96 -2.17
C GLY A 572 -18.66 3.45 -3.56
N PRO A 573 -19.29 4.64 -3.65
CA PRO A 573 -19.56 5.28 -4.93
C PRO A 573 -18.23 5.59 -5.64
N VAL A 574 -18.23 5.52 -6.97
CA VAL A 574 -17.08 5.89 -7.80
C VAL A 574 -17.18 7.32 -8.33
N ILE A 575 -18.39 7.88 -8.47
CA ILE A 575 -18.63 9.25 -8.94
C ILE A 575 -19.16 10.11 -7.79
N GLY A 576 -18.37 11.10 -7.36
CA GLY A 576 -18.80 12.08 -6.35
C GLY A 576 -19.35 11.41 -5.08
N SER A 577 -20.57 11.76 -4.70
CA SER A 577 -21.30 11.17 -3.56
C SER A 577 -22.27 10.04 -3.96
N GLY A 578 -22.20 9.55 -5.19
CA GLY A 578 -23.09 8.52 -5.76
C GLY A 578 -24.00 9.07 -6.85
N ASP A 579 -23.47 9.24 -8.07
CA ASP A 579 -24.27 9.62 -9.25
C ASP A 579 -25.19 8.44 -9.66
N PRO A 580 -26.53 8.57 -9.59
CA PRO A 580 -27.46 7.47 -9.91
C PRO A 580 -27.33 6.92 -11.35
N ALA A 581 -26.70 7.66 -12.27
CA ALA A 581 -26.45 7.18 -13.62
C ALA A 581 -25.40 6.07 -13.68
N VAL A 582 -24.50 6.00 -12.69
CA VAL A 582 -23.40 5.03 -12.61
C VAL A 582 -23.47 4.24 -11.31
N ASP A 583 -23.60 4.92 -10.19
CA ASP A 583 -23.57 4.36 -8.83
C ASP A 583 -24.95 3.91 -8.37
N LEU A 584 -25.08 2.62 -8.09
CA LEU A 584 -26.26 2.02 -7.48
C LEU A 584 -25.92 1.51 -6.08
N GLN A 585 -26.55 2.11 -5.08
CA GLN A 585 -26.54 1.60 -3.72
C GLN A 585 -27.43 0.36 -3.63
N LEU A 586 -26.87 -0.77 -3.21
CA LEU A 586 -27.62 -2.00 -2.96
C LEU A 586 -28.10 -2.05 -1.51
N PRO A 587 -29.30 -2.58 -1.24
CA PRO A 587 -29.74 -2.84 0.12
C PRO A 587 -28.89 -3.94 0.77
N ASP A 588 -28.75 -3.84 2.09
CA ASP A 588 -28.12 -4.88 2.91
C ASP A 588 -28.81 -4.87 4.29
N PRO A 589 -29.68 -5.86 4.59
CA PRO A 589 -29.86 -7.15 3.90
C PRO A 589 -30.51 -7.06 2.51
N ALA A 590 -30.43 -8.13 1.72
CA ALA A 590 -31.05 -8.17 0.39
C ALA A 590 -32.58 -8.05 0.48
N GLU A 591 -33.16 -7.18 -0.34
CA GLU A 591 -34.60 -6.98 -0.46
C GLU A 591 -35.23 -7.88 -1.55
N ALA A 592 -36.55 -8.03 -1.52
CA ALA A 592 -37.27 -8.79 -2.53
C ALA A 592 -37.10 -8.16 -3.92
N ALA A 593 -36.36 -8.85 -4.80
CA ALA A 593 -36.16 -8.44 -6.18
C ALA A 593 -36.54 -9.59 -7.13
N SER A 594 -37.42 -9.30 -8.09
CA SER A 594 -37.77 -10.24 -9.15
C SER A 594 -36.73 -10.18 -10.27
N PHE A 595 -35.83 -11.15 -10.31
CA PHE A 595 -34.99 -11.40 -11.48
C PHE A 595 -35.04 -12.89 -11.82
N PRO A 596 -35.37 -13.26 -13.07
CA PRO A 596 -35.45 -14.66 -13.46
C PRO A 596 -34.03 -15.25 -13.48
N VAL A 597 -33.70 -16.07 -12.50
CA VAL A 597 -32.45 -16.81 -12.44
C VAL A 597 -32.75 -18.28 -12.73
N PRO A 598 -32.04 -18.94 -13.67
CA PRO A 598 -32.15 -20.38 -13.85
C PRO A 598 -31.93 -21.13 -12.53
N ALA A 599 -32.70 -22.19 -12.28
CA ALA A 599 -32.60 -22.96 -11.04
C ALA A 599 -31.20 -23.58 -10.82
N ASP A 600 -30.46 -23.81 -11.90
CA ASP A 600 -29.10 -24.34 -11.95
C ASP A 600 -28.01 -23.26 -12.06
N ASP A 601 -28.34 -21.97 -11.91
CA ASP A 601 -27.35 -20.91 -11.93
C ASP A 601 -26.35 -21.11 -10.76
N PRO A 602 -25.03 -21.17 -11.03
CA PRO A 602 -24.03 -21.38 -9.97
C PRO A 602 -23.94 -20.22 -8.97
N GLU A 603 -24.57 -19.10 -9.26
CA GLU A 603 -24.63 -17.90 -8.43
C GLU A 603 -26.09 -17.49 -8.16
N PRO A 604 -26.84 -18.25 -7.32
CA PRO A 604 -28.25 -17.95 -7.04
C PRO A 604 -28.42 -16.61 -6.33
N LEU A 605 -29.63 -16.06 -6.35
CA LEU A 605 -29.93 -14.83 -5.62
C LEU A 605 -29.75 -15.00 -4.11
N ARG A 606 -29.36 -13.92 -3.42
CA ARG A 606 -29.35 -13.90 -1.96
C ARG A 606 -30.76 -14.11 -1.42
N PRO A 607 -30.91 -14.86 -0.31
CA PRO A 607 -32.18 -14.90 0.41
C PRO A 607 -32.53 -13.51 0.94
N VAL A 608 -33.82 -13.17 0.83
CA VAL A 608 -34.35 -11.87 1.24
C VAL A 608 -34.33 -11.75 2.76
N TRP A 609 -33.90 -10.61 3.31
CA TRP A 609 -33.83 -10.30 4.74
C TRP A 609 -33.07 -11.31 5.63
N ALA A 610 -32.08 -12.03 5.09
CA ALA A 610 -31.45 -13.14 5.81
C ALA A 610 -30.03 -12.89 6.32
N ASP A 611 -29.26 -12.02 5.67
CA ASP A 611 -27.83 -11.85 5.94
C ASP A 611 -27.33 -10.42 5.69
N VAL A 612 -26.17 -10.09 6.28
CA VAL A 612 -25.40 -8.87 5.98
C VAL A 612 -24.21 -9.26 5.11
N ALA A 613 -24.22 -8.89 3.83
CA ALA A 613 -23.16 -9.30 2.90
C ALA A 613 -21.92 -8.42 2.98
N GLY A 614 -22.06 -7.14 3.33
CA GLY A 614 -20.94 -6.18 3.35
C GLY A 614 -20.16 -6.17 2.03
N HIS A 615 -18.88 -6.53 2.08
CA HIS A 615 -17.97 -6.57 0.91
C HIS A 615 -18.08 -7.84 0.05
N GLN A 616 -19.08 -8.69 0.27
CA GLN A 616 -19.19 -9.99 -0.41
C GLN A 616 -20.49 -10.11 -1.21
N LEU A 617 -20.66 -11.24 -1.89
CA LEU A 617 -21.92 -11.68 -2.52
C LEU A 617 -22.58 -10.74 -3.55
N TYR A 618 -21.91 -9.69 -4.02
CA TYR A 618 -22.43 -8.78 -5.06
C TYR A 618 -22.94 -9.50 -6.32
N ARG A 619 -22.35 -10.63 -6.70
CA ARG A 619 -22.75 -11.41 -7.90
C ARG A 619 -24.06 -12.18 -7.72
N ARG A 620 -24.50 -12.35 -6.48
CA ARG A 620 -25.78 -12.95 -6.09
C ARG A 620 -26.90 -11.91 -5.97
N GLU A 621 -26.66 -10.68 -6.39
CA GLU A 621 -27.65 -9.61 -6.36
C GLU A 621 -28.39 -9.55 -7.70
N ALA A 622 -29.70 -9.31 -7.65
CA ALA A 622 -30.51 -9.11 -8.85
C ALA A 622 -29.97 -7.96 -9.70
N ALA A 623 -29.54 -6.87 -9.06
CA ALA A 623 -28.93 -5.71 -9.71
C ALA A 623 -27.69 -6.08 -10.54
N TYR A 624 -26.82 -6.97 -10.04
CA TYR A 624 -25.65 -7.43 -10.79
C TYR A 624 -26.06 -8.14 -12.07
N LYS A 625 -26.98 -9.10 -11.97
CA LYS A 625 -27.47 -9.87 -13.12
C LYS A 625 -28.18 -8.98 -14.13
N GLU A 626 -28.95 -8.00 -13.65
CA GLU A 626 -29.60 -6.99 -14.49
C GLU A 626 -28.59 -6.12 -15.26
N ALA A 627 -27.54 -5.65 -14.58
CA ALA A 627 -26.49 -4.87 -15.23
C ALA A 627 -25.80 -5.67 -16.35
N VAL A 628 -25.43 -6.93 -16.08
CA VAL A 628 -24.85 -7.82 -17.10
C VAL A 628 -25.81 -8.04 -18.28
N ARG A 629 -27.09 -8.30 -18.01
CA ARG A 629 -28.12 -8.46 -19.06
C ARG A 629 -28.26 -7.19 -19.91
N ARG A 630 -28.29 -6.02 -19.28
CA ARG A 630 -28.36 -4.72 -19.95
C ARG A 630 -27.13 -4.46 -20.82
N PHE A 631 -25.92 -4.75 -20.33
CA PHE A 631 -24.71 -4.62 -21.14
C PHE A 631 -24.74 -5.57 -22.34
N ARG A 632 -25.19 -6.82 -22.16
CA ARG A 632 -25.34 -7.76 -23.28
C ARG A 632 -26.32 -7.24 -24.34
N ALA A 633 -27.45 -6.67 -23.91
CA ALA A 633 -28.44 -6.12 -24.83
C ALA A 633 -27.94 -4.89 -25.62
N ARG A 634 -27.07 -4.06 -25.02
CA ARG A 634 -26.52 -2.88 -25.70
C ARG A 634 -25.32 -3.18 -26.60
N LEU A 635 -24.54 -4.19 -26.25
CA LEU A 635 -23.32 -4.57 -26.97
C LEU A 635 -23.59 -5.50 -28.17
N GLY A 636 -24.63 -6.34 -28.08
CA GLY A 636 -25.13 -7.18 -29.17
C GLY A 636 -25.87 -6.36 -30.21
#